data_AF-A0A665WBT7-F1
#
_entry.id   AF-A0A665WBT7-F1
#
_cell.length_a   1.000
_cell.length_b   1.000
_cell.length_c   1.000
_cell.angle_alpha   90.00
_cell.angle_beta   90.00
_cell.angle_gamma   90.00
#
_symmetry.space_group_name_H-M   'P 1'
#
loop_
_entity.id
_entity.type
_entity.pdbx_description
1 polymer ?
#
loop_
_entity_poly.entity_id
_entity_poly.type
_entity_poly.pdbx_seq_one_letter_code
_entity_poly.pdbx_strand_id
1 'polypeptide(L)'
;MQIYHTVGFKEPQAKVFLSSPITAKILEVERFTSAQDRFNITTQRSLKHGEFTWLVKRKEKHFMELHRELRTYKTFMRLPLPSRSCPLSTTWDQKACKSNVFKLYSFLIADLAKTVLFLREHKKSLYFREGMVLKRSGGHRIPGLNCCGHSKICYRWSKRWLVVKDSFLLYMKPDSGAISFVMLFDKEFGIKMDSKDTETRHGVRIDSLSRSLVLKCTSYRHARWWGQVIEDFVQKQGSAFLTDHRFGSFAREEENIPAKWYVNGKTYMEDLADALEEAKEEIFITDWWLSPEIFLKRPVVEGNRWRLDCVLRRKAQQGVRIFVILYKEVELALGINSGYSKRTLLRLHPNIKVMRHPDHVSSAVYLWAHHEKIIVIDQSVAFVGGIDLAYGRWDDKEHRLTDVGSVTLSHLEQVQKALSVFCHFRDSLFELVLTDVGVHGSQAAAAPLDVLSRLVQQRQQPARSDPQQVGRISRSHRPESVGELFGNARFWHGKDYCNFVHKDWIQLEKPFDDFIDRHTTPRMPWHDIASVVHGKAARDVARHFIQRWNFTKPKYRALSYPYLLPKSHTTAGEQHYRVPDCIPTKVQILRSASDWSAGIKYHEESIHNAYIHAIKNSQHFIYIENQFFISCADNRHVFNKIGDTIAERIIRAHREGKKYRVYVVTPLLPGFEGDINTGGGSALQAVMHFNYRTMNRGEHSIISQLRREMGDQWINYISITGLRTHAELEGKLVTELIYVHSKMLIADDNTVIIGSANINDRSMLGKRDSEVAVIVEDSETVAAVMDGEPYQAGKFALQLRLECFKMILGANTDPTIDVSDPISDQFYKEVWMATCARNATIYQKVFRCLPSSDVRSNLELEGYLAKLGLDKEDPARAHEELKKIRGFLVQFPLQFMCDQNLLPPIGSKEAMVPMEVWT
;
A
#
# COMPACT_ATOMS: atom_id res chain seq x y z
N MET A 1 -21.43 12.43 11.82
CA MET A 1 -21.30 11.20 12.62
C MET A 1 -19.91 11.15 13.22
N GLN A 2 -19.79 10.97 14.54
CA GLN A 2 -18.51 10.70 15.19
C GLN A 2 -18.14 9.23 14.95
N ILE A 3 -16.85 8.98 14.69
CA ILE A 3 -16.32 7.66 14.28
C ILE A 3 -16.30 6.67 15.44
N TYR A 4 -15.94 7.14 16.61
CA TYR A 4 -16.14 6.42 17.85
C TYR A 4 -17.41 6.97 18.46
N HIS A 5 -18.31 6.11 18.93
CA HIS A 5 -19.52 6.50 19.65
C HIS A 5 -19.18 7.04 21.05
N THR A 6 -18.41 8.12 21.12
CA THR A 6 -18.18 8.88 22.34
C THR A 6 -19.34 9.83 22.57
N VAL A 7 -19.66 10.08 23.83
CA VAL A 7 -20.73 11.00 24.24
C VAL A 7 -20.20 11.94 25.30
N GLY A 8 -20.47 13.24 25.14
CA GLY A 8 -20.04 14.29 26.06
C GLY A 8 -20.48 14.08 27.50
N PHE A 9 -19.68 14.49 28.50
CA PHE A 9 -19.99 14.30 29.95
C PHE A 9 -21.37 14.80 30.37
N LYS A 10 -21.92 15.79 29.66
CA LYS A 10 -23.18 16.44 29.99
C LYS A 10 -24.34 16.04 29.08
N GLU A 11 -24.13 15.10 28.15
CA GLU A 11 -25.18 14.72 27.20
C GLU A 11 -26.22 13.79 27.85
N PRO A 12 -27.52 14.05 27.67
CA PRO A 12 -28.61 13.25 28.26
C PRO A 12 -28.58 11.77 27.87
N GLN A 13 -28.05 11.46 26.68
CA GLN A 13 -27.94 10.11 26.13
C GLN A 13 -26.76 9.30 26.68
N ALA A 14 -25.89 9.90 27.51
CA ALA A 14 -24.83 9.15 28.17
C ALA A 14 -25.47 8.12 29.13
N LYS A 15 -25.26 6.82 28.86
CA LYS A 15 -25.59 5.78 29.83
C LYS A 15 -24.49 5.71 30.86
N VAL A 16 -24.78 6.33 32.00
CA VAL A 16 -23.79 6.65 33.01
C VAL A 16 -23.58 5.48 33.99
N PHE A 17 -24.60 4.64 34.21
CA PHE A 17 -24.51 3.48 35.10
C PHE A 17 -24.94 2.21 34.37
N LEU A 18 -24.28 1.08 34.65
CA LEU A 18 -24.79 -0.25 34.32
C LEU A 18 -26.02 -0.57 35.20
N SER A 19 -26.83 -1.53 34.75
CA SER A 19 -27.95 -2.04 35.55
C SER A 19 -27.51 -2.82 36.80
N SER A 20 -26.24 -3.20 36.89
CA SER A 20 -25.64 -3.91 38.03
C SER A 20 -25.31 -2.98 39.21
N PRO A 21 -25.32 -3.44 40.46
CA PRO A 21 -24.91 -2.62 41.61
C PRO A 21 -23.44 -2.18 41.51
N ILE A 22 -23.13 -1.07 42.16
CA ILE A 22 -21.75 -0.62 42.40
C ILE A 22 -21.32 -1.15 43.77
N THR A 23 -20.30 -2.01 43.80
CA THR A 23 -19.74 -2.54 45.04
C THR A 23 -18.38 -1.89 45.30
N ALA A 24 -18.17 -1.33 46.48
CA ALA A 24 -16.88 -0.78 46.90
C ALA A 24 -16.29 -1.62 48.04
N LYS A 25 -15.09 -2.18 47.85
CA LYS A 25 -14.34 -2.93 48.86
C LYS A 25 -13.07 -2.18 49.22
N ILE A 26 -12.82 -1.98 50.52
CA ILE A 26 -11.53 -1.48 50.99
C ILE A 26 -10.52 -2.60 50.83
N LEU A 27 -9.46 -2.36 50.05
CA LEU A 27 -8.38 -3.32 49.86
C LEU A 27 -7.23 -3.04 50.84
N GLU A 28 -6.86 -1.77 50.99
CA GLU A 28 -5.70 -1.38 51.79
C GLU A 28 -5.90 0.02 52.38
N VAL A 29 -5.35 0.24 53.59
CA VAL A 29 -5.43 1.51 54.32
C VAL A 29 -4.01 2.00 54.58
N GLU A 30 -3.59 3.05 53.86
CA GLU A 30 -2.32 3.71 54.16
C GLU A 30 -2.52 4.70 55.31
N ARG A 31 -1.89 4.43 56.45
CA ARG A 31 -1.76 5.35 57.59
C ARG A 31 -0.39 6.02 57.53
N PHE A 32 -0.35 7.36 57.52
CA PHE A 32 0.90 8.12 57.52
C PHE A 32 1.28 8.55 58.94
N THR A 33 2.57 8.42 59.27
CA THR A 33 3.13 8.50 60.64
C THR A 33 3.49 9.91 61.12
N SER A 34 3.27 10.97 60.35
CA SER A 34 3.53 12.34 60.82
C SER A 34 2.33 12.90 61.60
N ALA A 35 2.62 13.51 62.75
CA ALA A 35 1.61 13.95 63.73
C ALA A 35 0.58 14.97 63.20
N GLN A 36 0.83 15.62 62.04
CA GLN A 36 -0.09 16.58 61.41
C GLN A 36 -1.09 15.95 60.43
N ASP A 37 -0.99 14.65 60.10
CA ASP A 37 -1.78 14.01 59.02
C ASP A 37 -2.79 12.94 59.53
N ARG A 38 -3.07 12.87 60.84
CA ARG A 38 -3.93 11.84 61.46
C ARG A 38 -5.37 11.76 60.90
N PHE A 39 -5.86 12.79 60.21
CA PHE A 39 -7.19 12.83 59.57
C PHE A 39 -7.17 12.55 58.06
N ASN A 40 -6.00 12.24 57.48
CA ASN A 40 -5.79 12.07 56.04
C ASN A 40 -5.55 10.60 55.65
N ILE A 41 -6.42 9.70 56.13
CA ILE A 41 -6.39 8.29 55.73
C ILE A 41 -6.77 8.20 54.24
N THR A 42 -5.83 7.74 53.42
CA THR A 42 -6.09 7.43 52.01
C THR A 42 -6.31 5.93 51.90
N THR A 43 -7.46 5.54 51.41
CA THR A 43 -7.86 4.14 51.30
C THR A 43 -7.79 3.72 49.85
N GLN A 44 -7.11 2.61 49.56
CA GLN A 44 -7.21 1.96 48.26
C GLN A 44 -8.50 1.12 48.28
N ARG A 45 -9.48 1.53 47.48
CA ARG A 45 -10.76 0.82 47.35
C ARG A 45 -10.86 0.21 45.95
N SER A 46 -11.27 -1.06 45.90
CA SER A 46 -11.78 -1.68 44.68
C SER A 46 -13.24 -1.25 44.51
N LEU A 47 -13.52 -0.52 43.44
CA LEU A 47 -14.87 -0.25 42.99
C LEU A 47 -15.18 -1.25 41.88
N LYS A 48 -16.29 -1.96 41.96
CA LYS A 48 -16.76 -2.86 40.92
C LYS A 48 -18.17 -2.47 40.50
N HIS A 49 -18.44 -2.45 39.20
CA HIS A 49 -19.74 -2.17 38.62
C HIS A 49 -19.87 -3.04 37.37
N GLY A 50 -20.69 -4.09 37.46
CA GLY A 50 -20.76 -5.14 36.45
C GLY A 50 -19.42 -5.88 36.31
N GLU A 51 -18.93 -6.00 35.07
CA GLU A 51 -17.63 -6.61 34.75
C GLU A 51 -16.43 -5.69 35.04
N PHE A 52 -16.66 -4.41 35.29
CA PHE A 52 -15.58 -3.44 35.47
C PHE A 52 -15.15 -3.36 36.93
N THR A 53 -13.84 -3.37 37.15
CA THR A 53 -13.23 -3.15 38.46
C THR A 53 -12.19 -2.04 38.37
N TRP A 54 -12.41 -0.96 39.13
CA TRP A 54 -11.49 0.16 39.28
C TRP A 54 -10.78 0.09 40.63
N LEU A 55 -9.47 0.34 40.62
CA LEU A 55 -8.71 0.56 41.84
C LEU A 55 -8.62 2.07 42.07
N VAL A 56 -9.33 2.57 43.07
CA VAL A 56 -9.44 4.00 43.36
C VAL A 56 -8.73 4.31 44.66
N LYS A 57 -7.71 5.16 44.60
CA LYS A 57 -6.95 5.65 45.76
C LYS A 57 -7.42 7.06 46.14
N ARG A 58 -8.35 7.14 47.10
CA ARG A 58 -8.98 8.40 47.55
C ARG A 58 -9.19 8.39 49.06
N LYS A 59 -9.39 9.58 49.63
CA LYS A 59 -9.78 9.75 51.04
C LYS A 59 -11.21 9.28 51.23
N GLU A 60 -11.52 8.71 52.40
CA GLU A 60 -12.87 8.25 52.76
C GLU A 60 -13.95 9.31 52.53
N LYS A 61 -13.67 10.56 52.93
CA LYS A 61 -14.60 11.68 52.73
C LYS A 61 -15.06 11.86 51.28
N HIS A 62 -14.21 11.56 50.29
CA HIS A 62 -14.56 11.68 48.88
C HIS A 62 -15.56 10.59 48.45
N PHE A 63 -15.52 9.41 49.08
CA PHE A 63 -16.50 8.36 48.83
C PHE A 63 -17.83 8.65 49.52
N MET A 64 -17.80 9.22 50.73
CA MET A 64 -19.01 9.68 51.42
C MET A 64 -19.71 10.81 50.68
N GLU A 65 -18.92 11.74 50.13
CA GLU A 65 -19.40 12.84 49.30
C GLU A 65 -19.99 12.32 47.98
N LEU A 66 -19.30 11.42 47.29
CA LEU A 66 -19.82 10.72 46.12
C LEU A 66 -21.14 9.99 46.43
N HIS A 67 -21.23 9.27 47.55
CA HIS A 67 -22.46 8.57 47.95
C HIS A 67 -23.61 9.55 48.20
N ARG A 68 -23.34 10.68 48.86
CA ARG A 68 -24.32 11.74 49.09
C ARG A 68 -24.80 12.34 47.78
N GLU A 69 -23.90 12.59 46.85
CA GLU A 69 -24.20 13.14 45.53
C GLU A 69 -24.94 12.15 44.63
N LEU A 70 -24.56 10.85 44.62
CA LEU A 70 -25.28 9.80 43.89
C LEU A 70 -26.72 9.64 44.40
N ARG A 71 -26.93 9.77 45.72
CA ARG A 71 -28.28 9.82 46.30
C ARG A 71 -29.06 11.02 45.76
N THR A 72 -28.47 12.22 45.78
CA THR A 72 -29.11 13.43 45.24
C THR A 72 -29.42 13.29 43.75
N TYR A 73 -28.49 12.76 42.94
CA TYR A 73 -28.67 12.53 41.52
C TYR A 73 -29.79 11.50 41.23
N LYS A 74 -29.87 10.42 42.01
CA LYS A 74 -30.99 9.44 41.95
C LYS A 74 -32.34 10.12 42.23
N THR A 75 -32.38 11.07 43.17
CA THR A 75 -33.59 11.85 43.49
C THR A 75 -34.01 12.79 42.34
N PHE A 76 -33.04 13.36 41.59
CA PHE A 76 -33.32 14.24 40.44
C PHE A 76 -33.81 13.51 39.17
N MET A 77 -33.55 12.21 39.03
CA MET A 77 -33.95 11.39 37.86
C MET A 77 -35.44 11.00 37.82
N ARG A 78 -36.30 11.55 38.71
CA ARG A 78 -37.76 11.29 38.76
C ARG A 78 -38.15 9.80 38.68
N LEU A 79 -37.55 8.96 39.52
CA LEU A 79 -38.23 7.73 39.93
C LEU A 79 -39.43 8.14 40.82
N PRO A 80 -40.67 7.75 40.49
CA PRO A 80 -41.83 8.15 41.28
C PRO A 80 -41.72 7.55 42.68
N LEU A 81 -41.69 8.41 43.70
CA LEU A 81 -41.92 8.01 45.08
C LEU A 81 -43.43 8.13 45.35
N PRO A 82 -44.07 7.14 46.00
CA PRO A 82 -45.50 7.18 46.25
C PRO A 82 -45.86 8.37 47.14
N SER A 83 -46.83 9.15 46.66
CA SER A 83 -47.39 10.32 47.35
C SER A 83 -48.35 9.91 48.45
N ARG A 84 -48.27 10.58 49.61
CA ARG A 84 -49.49 10.93 50.37
C ARG A 84 -49.42 12.35 50.93
N SER A 85 -50.46 13.10 50.55
CA SER A 85 -51.11 14.25 51.21
C SER A 85 -50.38 15.60 51.36
N CYS A 86 -50.72 16.50 50.42
CA CYS A 86 -50.88 17.96 50.60
C CYS A 86 -52.12 18.23 51.51
N PRO A 87 -52.28 19.39 52.19
CA PRO A 87 -52.55 20.68 51.52
C PRO A 87 -51.90 21.97 52.12
N LEU A 88 -51.57 22.92 51.22
CA LEU A 88 -51.63 24.41 51.29
C LEU A 88 -50.71 25.15 52.30
N SER A 89 -50.14 26.34 52.08
CA SER A 89 -49.98 27.36 51.01
C SER A 89 -48.60 28.02 51.31
N THR A 90 -47.88 28.80 50.50
CA THR A 90 -48.20 30.00 49.73
C THR A 90 -46.91 30.45 49.01
N THR A 91 -47.07 31.13 47.87
CA THR A 91 -46.15 32.08 47.20
C THR A 91 -44.74 31.65 46.78
N TRP A 92 -44.55 31.71 45.47
CA TRP A 92 -43.29 31.80 44.77
C TRP A 92 -42.53 33.06 45.15
N ASP A 93 -41.21 32.96 45.35
CA ASP A 93 -40.32 33.97 44.80
C ASP A 93 -38.94 33.39 44.42
N GLN A 94 -38.51 33.75 43.22
CA GLN A 94 -37.21 33.41 42.66
C GLN A 94 -36.15 34.38 43.20
N LYS A 95 -35.14 33.87 43.90
CA LYS A 95 -33.71 34.26 43.80
C LYS A 95 -32.94 33.78 45.03
N ALA A 96 -32.15 32.72 44.85
CA ALA A 96 -30.80 32.58 45.40
C ALA A 96 -30.30 31.14 45.23
N CYS A 97 -29.56 30.86 44.16
CA CYS A 97 -28.48 29.87 44.25
C CYS A 97 -27.48 30.07 43.11
N LYS A 98 -26.66 31.12 43.25
CA LYS A 98 -25.33 31.11 42.62
C LYS A 98 -24.35 30.58 43.66
N SER A 99 -23.42 29.77 43.15
CA SER A 99 -22.08 29.53 43.69
C SER A 99 -21.88 28.24 44.50
N ASN A 100 -20.99 27.40 43.96
CA ASN A 100 -20.17 26.38 44.62
C ASN A 100 -20.60 24.91 44.78
N VAL A 101 -21.81 24.48 44.40
CA VAL A 101 -22.18 23.03 44.49
C VAL A 101 -21.82 22.22 43.22
N PHE A 102 -21.59 22.86 42.07
CA PHE A 102 -21.39 22.16 40.79
C PHE A 102 -19.93 21.80 40.43
N LYS A 103 -18.93 22.27 41.19
CA LYS A 103 -17.51 22.07 40.83
C LYS A 103 -16.94 20.70 41.23
N LEU A 104 -17.52 20.03 42.23
CA LEU A 104 -17.06 18.72 42.70
C LEU A 104 -17.70 17.53 41.95
N TYR A 105 -18.98 17.66 41.59
CA TYR A 105 -19.77 16.71 40.78
C TYR A 105 -19.08 16.20 39.50
N SER A 106 -18.31 17.09 38.83
CA SER A 106 -17.72 16.78 37.52
C SER A 106 -16.53 15.82 37.54
N PHE A 107 -15.85 15.65 38.68
CA PHE A 107 -14.61 14.88 38.74
C PHE A 107 -14.83 13.41 39.15
N LEU A 108 -15.80 13.14 40.03
CA LEU A 108 -16.01 11.82 40.64
C LEU A 108 -17.04 10.96 39.89
N ILE A 109 -18.09 11.56 39.32
CA ILE A 109 -19.03 10.86 38.44
C ILE A 109 -18.41 10.63 37.04
N ALA A 110 -17.47 11.47 36.59
CA ALA A 110 -16.77 11.25 35.33
C ALA A 110 -15.89 9.97 35.34
N ASP A 111 -15.26 9.65 36.48
CA ASP A 111 -14.45 8.43 36.69
C ASP A 111 -15.28 7.15 36.74
N LEU A 112 -16.48 7.19 37.35
CA LEU A 112 -17.23 5.99 37.70
C LEU A 112 -18.20 5.51 36.62
N ALA A 113 -18.51 6.38 35.67
CA ALA A 113 -19.81 6.35 35.07
C ALA A 113 -19.78 6.53 33.54
N LYS A 114 -18.61 6.43 32.91
CA LYS A 114 -18.46 6.62 31.45
C LYS A 114 -17.72 5.51 30.74
N THR A 115 -17.17 4.60 31.52
CA THR A 115 -16.48 3.40 31.10
C THR A 115 -17.37 2.49 30.22
N VAL A 116 -18.69 2.61 30.27
CA VAL A 116 -19.62 1.64 29.66
C VAL A 116 -19.87 1.80 28.15
N LEU A 117 -19.76 3.01 27.58
CA LEU A 117 -20.14 3.24 26.17
C LEU A 117 -18.94 3.32 25.21
N PHE A 118 -17.83 3.97 25.59
CA PHE A 118 -16.61 4.01 24.78
C PHE A 118 -15.95 2.62 24.63
N LEU A 119 -16.12 1.75 25.63
CA LEU A 119 -15.50 0.43 25.66
C LEU A 119 -16.26 -0.64 24.86
N ARG A 120 -17.44 -0.34 24.29
CA ARG A 120 -18.26 -1.35 23.61
C ARG A 120 -17.76 -1.70 22.20
N GLU A 121 -17.03 -0.79 21.54
CA GLU A 121 -16.41 -1.02 20.22
C GLU A 121 -14.93 -1.45 20.32
N HIS A 122 -14.18 -1.01 21.34
CA HIS A 122 -12.78 -1.42 21.57
C HIS A 122 -12.62 -2.56 22.59
N LYS A 123 -13.61 -3.46 22.63
CA LYS A 123 -13.91 -4.47 23.67
C LYS A 123 -12.84 -5.50 24.04
N LYS A 124 -11.66 -5.49 23.41
CA LYS A 124 -10.71 -6.62 23.53
C LYS A 124 -9.40 -6.28 24.26
N SER A 125 -9.14 -5.00 24.57
CA SER A 125 -7.97 -4.61 25.41
C SER A 125 -8.37 -4.60 26.89
N LEU A 126 -7.96 -5.62 27.65
CA LEU A 126 -8.31 -5.86 29.06
C LEU A 126 -7.82 -4.78 30.05
N TYR A 127 -6.90 -3.90 29.65
CA TYR A 127 -6.20 -2.98 30.57
C TYR A 127 -6.07 -1.57 29.99
N PHE A 128 -6.43 -0.54 30.78
CA PHE A 128 -6.20 0.87 30.48
C PHE A 128 -6.22 1.72 31.76
N ARG A 129 -5.70 2.96 31.69
CA ARG A 129 -5.81 3.99 32.74
C ARG A 129 -6.52 5.22 32.19
N GLU A 130 -7.31 5.91 32.99
CA GLU A 130 -7.99 7.13 32.56
C GLU A 130 -8.15 8.16 33.69
N GLY A 131 -8.42 9.41 33.32
CA GLY A 131 -8.77 10.46 34.27
C GLY A 131 -8.69 11.89 33.71
N MET A 132 -9.19 12.85 34.49
CA MET A 132 -9.17 14.28 34.15
C MET A 132 -7.79 14.92 34.36
N VAL A 133 -7.32 15.65 33.35
CA VAL A 133 -6.04 16.39 33.38
C VAL A 133 -6.18 17.82 32.84
N LEU A 134 -5.27 18.71 33.22
CA LEU A 134 -5.13 20.04 32.61
C LEU A 134 -3.97 20.00 31.60
N LYS A 135 -4.31 20.06 30.31
CA LYS A 135 -3.35 19.97 29.20
C LYS A 135 -2.91 21.35 28.72
N ARG A 136 -1.61 21.57 28.53
CA ARG A 136 -1.04 22.80 27.96
C ARG A 136 -1.20 22.84 26.43
N SER A 137 -1.53 23.99 25.83
CA SER A 137 -1.51 24.16 24.36
C SER A 137 -0.10 23.97 23.78
N GLY A 138 -0.01 23.70 22.47
CA GLY A 138 1.26 23.50 21.78
C GLY A 138 1.86 22.09 21.90
N GLY A 139 3.18 22.02 21.73
CA GLY A 139 3.99 20.79 21.83
C GLY A 139 4.11 19.97 20.54
N HIS A 140 3.52 20.42 19.43
CA HIS A 140 3.71 19.77 18.13
C HIS A 140 5.09 20.13 17.57
N ARG A 141 5.75 19.17 16.94
CA ARG A 141 6.81 19.44 15.96
C ARG A 141 6.12 19.58 14.61
N ILE A 142 5.84 20.81 14.18
CA ILE A 142 5.32 21.07 12.83
C ILE A 142 6.39 21.89 12.11
N PRO A 143 7.04 21.35 11.07
CA PRO A 143 7.96 22.10 10.23
C PRO A 143 7.25 23.33 9.64
N GLY A 144 7.87 24.51 9.76
CA GLY A 144 7.38 25.73 9.11
C GLY A 144 6.24 26.50 9.80
N LEU A 145 5.57 25.96 10.82
CA LEU A 145 4.71 26.74 11.72
C LEU A 145 5.42 27.03 13.04
N ASN A 146 6.35 27.98 13.00
CA ASN A 146 6.75 28.73 14.18
C ASN A 146 5.63 29.71 14.56
N CYS A 147 4.44 29.21 14.93
CA CYS A 147 3.48 30.07 15.63
C CYS A 147 4.10 30.50 16.96
N CYS A 148 3.69 31.67 17.47
CA CYS A 148 4.10 32.38 18.69
C CYS A 148 4.00 31.57 20.02
N GLY A 149 4.37 30.30 20.05
CA GLY A 149 4.23 29.36 21.15
C GLY A 149 5.51 29.08 21.92
N HIS A 150 6.62 29.76 21.63
CA HIS A 150 7.84 29.69 22.43
C HIS A 150 7.80 30.64 23.65
N SER A 151 6.88 31.62 23.68
CA SER A 151 6.68 32.49 24.84
C SER A 151 5.65 31.89 25.80
N LYS A 152 6.01 31.83 27.10
CA LYS A 152 5.12 31.37 28.20
C LYS A 152 3.76 32.10 28.22
N ILE A 153 3.70 33.30 27.64
CA ILE A 153 2.51 34.18 27.59
C ILE A 153 1.39 33.60 26.69
N CYS A 154 1.72 32.72 25.75
CA CYS A 154 0.74 32.17 24.78
C CYS A 154 0.20 30.78 25.16
N TYR A 155 0.60 30.22 26.32
CA TYR A 155 0.13 28.92 26.78
C TYR A 155 -1.30 28.98 27.32
N ARG A 156 -2.18 28.17 26.72
CA ARG A 156 -3.55 27.95 27.19
C ARG A 156 -3.66 26.59 27.86
N TRP A 157 -4.24 26.57 29.06
CA TRP A 157 -4.56 25.32 29.75
C TRP A 157 -5.98 24.89 29.40
N SER A 158 -6.18 23.61 29.16
CA SER A 158 -7.50 23.07 28.83
C SER A 158 -7.74 21.77 29.57
N LYS A 159 -8.93 21.65 30.17
CA LYS A 159 -9.38 20.39 30.77
C LYS A 159 -9.55 19.34 29.67
N ARG A 160 -8.97 18.16 29.88
CA ARG A 160 -9.04 17.02 28.97
C ARG A 160 -9.24 15.74 29.76
N TRP A 161 -9.93 14.78 29.16
CA TRP A 161 -9.97 13.41 29.66
C TRP A 161 -8.83 12.64 28.99
N LEU A 162 -7.87 12.17 29.76
CA LEU A 162 -6.72 11.40 29.31
C LEU A 162 -7.05 9.91 29.43
N VAL A 163 -6.71 9.14 28.41
CA VAL A 163 -6.78 7.67 28.42
C VAL A 163 -5.43 7.13 27.99
N VAL A 164 -4.89 6.17 28.73
CA VAL A 164 -3.63 5.47 28.46
C VAL A 164 -3.95 4.01 28.18
N LYS A 165 -3.59 3.57 26.98
CA LYS A 165 -3.75 2.22 26.46
C LYS A 165 -2.38 1.56 26.34
N ASP A 166 -2.37 0.30 25.91
CA ASP A 166 -1.19 -0.55 25.80
C ASP A 166 -0.18 -0.07 24.74
N SER A 167 -0.62 0.58 23.66
CA SER A 167 0.28 1.02 22.57
C SER A 167 0.23 2.52 22.27
N PHE A 168 -0.60 3.28 23.00
CA PHE A 168 -0.80 4.71 22.81
C PHE A 168 -1.50 5.36 24.01
N LEU A 169 -1.46 6.69 24.09
CA LEU A 169 -2.37 7.49 24.90
C LEU A 169 -3.18 8.43 24.03
N LEU A 170 -4.37 8.81 24.48
CA LEU A 170 -5.21 9.80 23.81
C LEU A 170 -5.76 10.79 24.82
N TYR A 171 -6.19 11.95 24.33
CA TYR A 171 -7.04 12.82 25.13
C TYR A 171 -8.25 13.34 24.35
N MET A 172 -9.38 13.45 25.04
CA MET A 172 -10.65 13.88 24.48
C MET A 172 -11.20 15.14 25.17
N LYS A 173 -12.09 15.84 24.46
CA LYS A 173 -12.80 16.99 25.01
C LYS A 173 -13.89 16.49 25.98
N PRO A 174 -13.91 16.97 27.23
CA PRO A 174 -14.88 16.50 28.21
C PRO A 174 -16.35 16.77 27.82
N ASP A 175 -16.61 17.94 27.24
CA ASP A 175 -17.94 18.40 26.89
C ASP A 175 -18.62 17.59 25.79
N SER A 176 -17.86 17.13 24.81
CA SER A 176 -18.34 16.55 23.53
C SER A 176 -17.89 15.12 23.31
N GLY A 177 -17.00 14.58 24.15
CA GLY A 177 -16.39 13.25 23.96
C GLY A 177 -15.43 13.17 22.76
N ALA A 178 -15.23 14.26 22.02
CA ALA A 178 -14.43 14.24 20.80
C ALA A 178 -12.95 14.01 21.10
N ILE A 179 -12.36 12.97 20.50
CA ILE A 179 -10.92 12.72 20.55
C ILE A 179 -10.20 13.92 19.94
N SER A 180 -9.31 14.53 20.71
CA SER A 180 -8.56 15.71 20.30
C SER A 180 -7.14 15.40 19.86
N PHE A 181 -6.58 14.27 20.30
CA PHE A 181 -5.24 13.84 19.92
C PHE A 181 -4.97 12.40 20.35
N VAL A 182 -4.04 11.75 19.65
CA VAL A 182 -3.53 10.40 19.92
C VAL A 182 -2.00 10.48 19.84
N MET A 183 -1.32 9.98 20.87
CA MET A 183 0.13 9.86 20.95
C MET A 183 0.47 8.38 20.99
N LEU A 184 1.14 7.89 19.96
CA LEU A 184 1.65 6.52 19.92
C LEU A 184 2.87 6.40 20.84
N PHE A 185 3.05 5.25 21.49
CA PHE A 185 4.30 4.95 22.18
C PHE A 185 5.41 4.63 21.18
N ASP A 186 6.61 5.07 21.49
CA ASP A 186 7.80 4.86 20.68
C ASP A 186 9.04 4.82 21.58
N LYS A 187 10.20 4.53 21.00
CA LYS A 187 11.47 4.41 21.74
C LYS A 187 11.92 5.67 22.48
N GLU A 188 11.40 6.84 22.11
CA GLU A 188 11.68 8.12 22.79
C GLU A 188 10.57 8.46 23.79
N PHE A 189 9.67 7.53 24.10
CA PHE A 189 8.63 7.74 25.08
C PHE A 189 9.25 7.89 26.47
N GLY A 190 9.11 9.08 27.04
CA GLY A 190 9.71 9.42 28.32
C GLY A 190 8.80 10.30 29.16
N ILE A 191 8.88 10.13 30.48
CA ILE A 191 8.09 10.91 31.43
C ILE A 191 9.01 11.74 32.31
N LYS A 192 8.75 13.04 32.38
CA LYS A 192 9.49 14.00 33.21
C LYS A 192 8.55 14.74 34.14
N MET A 193 8.96 14.89 35.39
CA MET A 193 8.15 15.50 36.45
C MET A 193 8.79 16.74 37.09
N ASP A 194 10.04 17.05 36.73
CA ASP A 194 10.72 18.24 37.27
C ASP A 194 10.05 19.52 36.74
N SER A 195 9.94 20.51 37.62
CA SER A 195 9.57 21.87 37.28
C SER A 195 10.41 22.49 36.16
N LYS A 196 11.70 22.11 36.05
CA LYS A 196 12.59 22.54 34.97
C LYS A 196 12.14 22.01 33.60
N ASP A 197 11.78 20.73 33.52
CA ASP A 197 11.35 20.08 32.27
C ASP A 197 9.92 20.42 31.87
N THR A 198 9.04 20.56 32.87
CA THR A 198 7.60 20.76 32.68
C THR A 198 7.22 22.23 32.57
N GLU A 199 8.13 23.14 32.93
CA GLU A 199 7.91 24.59 33.03
C GLU A 199 6.68 24.95 33.87
N THR A 200 6.32 24.09 34.83
CA THR A 200 5.19 24.30 35.74
C THR A 200 5.49 23.71 37.12
N ARG A 201 4.98 24.32 38.19
CA ARG A 201 5.29 23.94 39.59
C ARG A 201 4.97 22.47 39.90
N HIS A 202 3.89 21.95 39.32
CA HIS A 202 3.42 20.57 39.50
C HIS A 202 2.96 20.03 38.14
N GLY A 203 3.91 19.49 37.36
CA GLY A 203 3.65 19.05 35.99
C GLY A 203 4.07 17.62 35.73
N VAL A 204 3.51 17.06 34.66
CA VAL A 204 3.98 15.83 34.03
C VAL A 204 4.18 16.14 32.55
N ARG A 205 5.39 15.95 32.05
CA ARG A 205 5.75 16.06 30.65
C ARG A 205 5.93 14.65 30.10
N ILE A 206 5.27 14.37 28.98
CA ILE A 206 5.37 13.11 28.25
C ILE A 206 5.95 13.43 26.89
N ASP A 207 7.11 12.87 26.59
CA ASP A 207 7.82 13.02 25.33
C ASP A 207 7.64 11.77 24.46
N SER A 208 7.81 11.93 23.14
CA SER A 208 7.77 10.89 22.10
C SER A 208 8.56 11.39 20.88
N LEU A 209 8.75 10.55 19.86
CA LEU A 209 9.37 10.95 18.59
C LEU A 209 8.59 12.07 17.90
N SER A 210 7.27 12.14 18.10
CA SER A 210 6.42 13.10 17.39
C SER A 210 6.04 14.34 18.19
N ARG A 211 6.00 14.25 19.53
CA ARG A 211 5.39 15.29 20.35
C ARG A 211 5.84 15.31 21.80
N SER A 212 5.88 16.51 22.38
CA SER A 212 5.93 16.73 23.84
C SER A 212 4.56 17.19 24.36
N LEU A 213 3.99 16.47 25.32
CA LEU A 213 2.74 16.78 26.00
C LEU A 213 3.00 17.21 27.45
N VAL A 214 2.54 18.39 27.84
CA VAL A 214 2.65 18.87 29.22
C VAL A 214 1.28 18.92 29.89
N LEU A 215 1.19 18.27 31.05
CA LEU A 215 0.04 18.20 31.93
C LEU A 215 0.32 18.98 33.22
N LYS A 216 -0.68 19.69 33.73
CA LYS A 216 -0.65 20.38 35.02
C LYS A 216 -1.46 19.60 36.04
N CYS A 217 -0.87 19.40 37.21
CA CYS A 217 -1.46 18.71 38.34
C CYS A 217 -1.73 19.70 39.49
N THR A 218 -2.57 19.30 40.42
CA THR A 218 -2.99 20.13 41.57
C THR A 218 -1.96 20.14 42.71
N SER A 219 -1.10 19.13 42.79
CA SER A 219 -0.04 19.00 43.80
C SER A 219 1.11 18.16 43.25
N TYR A 220 2.28 18.24 43.91
CA TYR A 220 3.42 17.39 43.60
C TYR A 220 3.09 15.90 43.70
N ARG A 221 2.35 15.49 44.75
CA ARG A 221 1.89 14.09 44.90
C ARG A 221 1.01 13.64 43.73
N HIS A 222 0.16 14.52 43.21
CA HIS A 222 -0.69 14.20 42.06
C HIS A 222 0.12 14.10 40.75
N ALA A 223 1.14 14.96 40.56
CA ALA A 223 2.07 14.85 39.45
C ALA A 223 2.86 13.54 39.49
N ARG A 224 3.42 13.20 40.65
CA ARG A 224 4.12 11.92 40.87
C ARG A 224 3.24 10.71 40.61
N TRP A 225 2.00 10.73 41.12
CA TRP A 225 1.06 9.65 40.89
C TRP A 225 0.77 9.44 39.40
N TRP A 226 0.48 10.52 38.65
CA TRP A 226 0.28 10.39 37.20
C TRP A 226 1.54 9.92 36.48
N GLY A 227 2.71 10.49 36.80
CA GLY A 227 3.97 10.09 36.18
C GLY A 227 4.24 8.60 36.37
N GLN A 228 4.23 8.13 37.62
CA GLN A 228 4.48 6.73 37.97
C GLN A 228 3.43 5.78 37.39
N VAL A 229 2.13 6.12 37.49
CA VAL A 229 1.07 5.22 36.97
C VAL A 229 1.13 5.07 35.46
N ILE A 230 1.47 6.14 34.72
CA ILE A 230 1.65 6.05 33.28
C ILE A 230 2.92 5.25 32.98
N GLU A 231 4.04 5.57 33.64
CA GLU A 231 5.32 4.87 33.45
C GLU A 231 5.19 3.36 33.70
N ASP A 232 4.71 2.97 34.88
CA ASP A 232 4.53 1.56 35.28
C ASP A 232 3.59 0.81 34.31
N PHE A 233 2.51 1.47 33.88
CA PHE A 233 1.56 0.87 32.94
C PHE A 233 2.19 0.66 31.57
N VAL A 234 2.88 1.68 31.04
CA VAL A 234 3.50 1.64 29.70
C VAL A 234 4.68 0.68 29.69
N GLN A 235 5.49 0.62 30.73
CA GLN A 235 6.55 -0.38 30.87
C GLN A 235 6.00 -1.81 30.94
N LYS A 236 4.84 -2.02 31.58
CA LYS A 236 4.25 -3.36 31.68
C LYS A 236 3.50 -3.80 30.42
N GLN A 237 2.75 -2.89 29.78
CA GLN A 237 1.82 -3.24 28.70
C GLN A 237 2.30 -2.81 27.31
N GLY A 238 3.20 -1.83 27.25
CA GLY A 238 3.67 -1.21 26.01
C GLY A 238 5.16 -1.33 25.77
N SER A 239 5.89 -2.11 26.57
CA SER A 239 7.35 -2.30 26.45
C SER A 239 7.81 -2.66 25.05
N ALA A 240 6.99 -3.40 24.30
CA ALA A 240 7.23 -3.78 22.92
C ALA A 240 7.43 -2.58 21.96
N PHE A 241 7.06 -1.35 22.34
CA PHE A 241 7.21 -0.15 21.51
C PHE A 241 8.27 0.83 22.04
N LEU A 242 8.88 0.56 23.19
CA LEU A 242 9.76 1.50 23.91
C LEU A 242 11.25 1.25 23.67
N THR A 243 11.58 0.22 22.89
CA THR A 243 12.96 -0.22 22.67
C THR A 243 13.36 -0.01 21.21
N ASP A 244 14.66 0.00 20.95
CA ASP A 244 15.14 -0.23 19.59
C ASP A 244 14.85 -1.68 19.18
N HIS A 245 14.56 -1.86 17.90
CA HIS A 245 14.38 -3.17 17.28
C HIS A 245 15.43 -3.39 16.21
N ARG A 246 15.51 -4.63 15.71
CA ARG A 246 16.40 -4.99 14.61
C ARG A 246 16.23 -4.02 13.44
N PHE A 247 17.37 -3.65 12.84
CA PHE A 247 17.50 -2.65 11.77
C PHE A 247 17.11 -1.20 12.15
N GLY A 248 16.83 -0.93 13.44
CA GLY A 248 16.28 0.35 13.88
C GLY A 248 14.82 0.55 13.50
N SER A 249 14.09 -0.54 13.19
CA SER A 249 12.67 -0.47 12.84
C SER A 249 11.80 0.01 14.01
N PHE A 250 10.70 0.69 13.71
CA PHE A 250 9.64 0.96 14.68
C PHE A 250 8.86 -0.28 15.12
N ALA A 251 8.96 -1.37 14.37
CA ALA A 251 8.27 -2.63 14.61
C ALA A 251 9.26 -3.72 15.01
N ARG A 252 8.86 -4.54 15.97
CA ARG A 252 9.62 -5.72 16.38
C ARG A 252 9.42 -6.87 15.40
N GLU A 253 10.27 -7.88 15.53
CA GLU A 253 10.07 -9.17 14.88
C GLU A 253 8.87 -9.90 15.50
N GLU A 254 8.02 -10.46 14.65
CA GLU A 254 6.88 -11.29 15.05
C GLU A 254 7.00 -12.67 14.43
N GLU A 255 6.82 -13.70 15.25
CA GLU A 255 6.92 -15.09 14.83
C GLU A 255 5.55 -15.68 14.49
N ASN A 256 5.56 -16.76 13.71
CA ASN A 256 4.36 -17.51 13.31
C ASN A 256 3.29 -16.63 12.66
N ILE A 257 3.72 -15.65 11.87
CA ILE A 257 2.85 -14.76 11.11
C ILE A 257 2.48 -15.44 9.79
N PRO A 258 1.18 -15.66 9.50
CA PRO A 258 0.76 -16.08 8.18
C PRO A 258 1.09 -15.01 7.14
N ALA A 259 1.95 -15.37 6.18
CA ALA A 259 2.35 -14.53 5.07
C ALA A 259 2.17 -15.24 3.73
N LYS A 260 1.89 -14.47 2.68
CA LYS A 260 1.85 -14.93 1.29
C LYS A 260 2.49 -13.87 0.40
N TRP A 261 3.21 -14.30 -0.63
CA TRP A 261 3.75 -13.44 -1.68
C TRP A 261 2.83 -13.47 -2.91
N TYR A 262 3.00 -12.49 -3.80
CA TYR A 262 2.34 -12.44 -5.10
C TYR A 262 3.34 -12.04 -6.16
N VAL A 263 3.37 -12.78 -7.27
CA VAL A 263 4.02 -12.36 -8.50
C VAL A 263 2.93 -11.85 -9.46
N ASN A 264 3.09 -10.61 -9.90
CA ASN A 264 2.16 -9.84 -10.73
C ASN A 264 0.85 -9.44 -10.05
N GLY A 265 0.07 -8.59 -10.75
CA GLY A 265 -1.13 -7.96 -10.20
C GLY A 265 -2.36 -8.86 -10.12
N LYS A 266 -2.45 -9.93 -10.91
CA LYS A 266 -3.68 -10.74 -11.02
C LYS A 266 -4.11 -11.34 -9.68
N THR A 267 -3.31 -12.23 -9.11
CA THR A 267 -3.66 -12.95 -7.87
C THR A 267 -3.66 -12.01 -6.66
N TYR A 268 -2.77 -11.01 -6.65
CA TYR A 268 -2.77 -9.93 -5.67
C TYR A 268 -4.13 -9.20 -5.61
N MET A 269 -4.63 -8.74 -6.76
CA MET A 269 -5.89 -7.99 -6.82
C MET A 269 -7.11 -8.89 -6.57
N GLU A 270 -7.05 -10.18 -6.94
CA GLU A 270 -8.09 -11.16 -6.63
C GLU A 270 -8.24 -11.38 -5.12
N ASP A 271 -7.15 -11.70 -4.43
CA ASP A 271 -7.14 -11.92 -2.97
C ASP A 271 -7.46 -10.62 -2.21
N LEU A 272 -7.01 -9.47 -2.72
CA LEU A 272 -7.37 -8.17 -2.17
C LEU A 272 -8.87 -7.90 -2.30
N ALA A 273 -9.49 -8.22 -3.44
CA ALA A 273 -10.92 -8.04 -3.64
C ALA A 273 -11.74 -8.86 -2.65
N ASP A 274 -11.31 -10.09 -2.37
CA ASP A 274 -11.97 -10.96 -1.39
C ASP A 274 -11.76 -10.45 0.05
N ALA A 275 -10.56 -9.99 0.39
CA ALA A 275 -10.29 -9.36 1.68
C ALA A 275 -11.12 -8.08 1.91
N LEU A 276 -11.27 -7.24 0.88
CA LEU A 276 -12.10 -6.05 0.92
C LEU A 276 -13.58 -6.40 1.10
N GLU A 277 -14.05 -7.46 0.42
CA GLU A 277 -15.43 -7.93 0.56
C GLU A 277 -15.73 -8.41 1.98
N GLU A 278 -14.74 -8.98 2.67
CA GLU A 278 -14.90 -9.44 4.05
C GLU A 278 -14.79 -8.36 5.14
N ALA A 279 -14.29 -7.17 4.82
CA ALA A 279 -14.10 -6.08 5.79
C ALA A 279 -15.36 -5.77 6.61
N LYS A 280 -15.24 -5.62 7.93
CA LYS A 280 -16.37 -5.32 8.83
C LYS A 280 -16.27 -3.97 9.52
N GLU A 281 -15.08 -3.42 9.72
CA GLU A 281 -14.87 -2.21 10.52
C GLU A 281 -14.14 -1.11 9.75
N GLU A 282 -12.94 -1.40 9.25
CA GLU A 282 -11.99 -0.39 8.76
C GLU A 282 -11.21 -0.88 7.54
N ILE A 283 -11.09 -0.02 6.53
CA ILE A 283 -10.18 -0.21 5.40
C ILE A 283 -9.25 1.00 5.35
N PHE A 284 -7.94 0.76 5.41
CA PHE A 284 -6.90 1.78 5.25
C PHE A 284 -6.19 1.59 3.91
N ILE A 285 -6.02 2.64 3.14
CA ILE A 285 -5.36 2.60 1.83
C ILE A 285 -4.33 3.73 1.75
N THR A 286 -3.09 3.40 1.39
CA THR A 286 -2.14 4.37 0.84
C THR A 286 -1.75 3.95 -0.55
N ASP A 287 -1.68 4.93 -1.44
CA ASP A 287 -1.17 4.73 -2.79
C ASP A 287 -0.40 5.99 -3.21
N TRP A 288 0.65 5.78 -4.00
CA TRP A 288 1.27 6.87 -4.74
C TRP A 288 0.30 7.38 -5.81
N TRP A 289 -0.43 6.46 -6.44
CA TRP A 289 -1.51 6.77 -7.36
C TRP A 289 -2.66 5.76 -7.20
N LEU A 290 -3.90 6.25 -7.13
CA LEU A 290 -5.10 5.41 -7.03
C LEU A 290 -6.06 5.77 -8.17
N SER A 291 -6.47 4.77 -8.95
CA SER A 291 -7.46 4.89 -10.03
C SER A 291 -8.78 4.24 -9.58
N PRO A 292 -9.83 5.01 -9.23
CA PRO A 292 -11.03 4.44 -8.61
C PRO A 292 -11.77 3.39 -9.45
N GLU A 293 -11.64 3.47 -10.78
CA GLU A 293 -12.43 2.68 -11.72
C GLU A 293 -11.74 1.39 -12.19
N ILE A 294 -10.60 0.99 -11.61
CA ILE A 294 -9.94 -0.27 -11.95
C ILE A 294 -10.78 -1.49 -11.54
N PHE A 295 -10.65 -2.57 -12.30
CA PHE A 295 -11.20 -3.87 -11.95
C PHE A 295 -10.16 -4.75 -11.25
N LEU A 296 -10.53 -5.25 -10.07
CA LEU A 296 -9.67 -6.11 -9.25
C LEU A 296 -9.68 -7.57 -9.72
N LYS A 297 -10.79 -8.04 -10.33
CA LYS A 297 -10.91 -9.39 -10.91
C LYS A 297 -11.21 -9.31 -12.40
N ARG A 298 -10.57 -10.16 -13.20
CA ARG A 298 -10.66 -10.13 -14.67
C ARG A 298 -10.65 -11.54 -15.28
N PRO A 299 -11.28 -11.76 -16.46
CA PRO A 299 -12.05 -10.80 -17.25
C PRO A 299 -13.33 -10.35 -16.53
N VAL A 300 -13.91 -9.22 -16.97
CA VAL A 300 -15.07 -8.61 -16.30
C VAL A 300 -16.34 -9.41 -16.61
N VAL A 301 -16.71 -10.32 -15.71
CA VAL A 301 -17.88 -11.21 -15.88
C VAL A 301 -19.08 -10.84 -15.00
N GLU A 302 -18.86 -10.23 -13.83
CA GLU A 302 -19.91 -9.87 -12.87
C GLU A 302 -20.26 -8.37 -12.92
N GLY A 303 -20.23 -7.80 -14.13
CA GLY A 303 -20.40 -6.36 -14.35
C GLY A 303 -19.45 -5.54 -13.48
N ASN A 304 -19.97 -4.54 -12.76
CA ASN A 304 -19.18 -3.65 -11.91
C ASN A 304 -18.87 -4.21 -10.50
N ARG A 305 -19.21 -5.47 -10.19
CA ARG A 305 -19.08 -6.04 -8.83
C ARG A 305 -17.68 -5.85 -8.23
N TRP A 306 -16.66 -6.11 -9.04
CA TRP A 306 -15.24 -6.09 -8.65
C TRP A 306 -14.48 -4.83 -9.08
N ARG A 307 -15.20 -3.77 -9.48
CA ARG A 307 -14.61 -2.45 -9.68
C ARG A 307 -14.33 -1.80 -8.33
N LEU A 308 -13.14 -1.24 -8.14
CA LEU A 308 -12.66 -0.79 -6.82
C LEU A 308 -13.63 0.18 -6.14
N ASP A 309 -14.05 1.24 -6.84
CA ASP A 309 -15.06 2.20 -6.36
C ASP A 309 -16.38 1.54 -5.93
N CYS A 310 -16.86 0.54 -6.67
CA CYS A 310 -18.08 -0.21 -6.37
C CYS A 310 -17.94 -1.08 -5.12
N VAL A 311 -16.79 -1.75 -4.94
CA VAL A 311 -16.47 -2.50 -3.71
C VAL A 311 -16.45 -1.54 -2.52
N LEU A 312 -15.66 -0.47 -2.60
CA LEU A 312 -15.55 0.51 -1.51
C LEU A 312 -16.90 1.14 -1.16
N ARG A 313 -17.73 1.49 -2.16
CA ARG A 313 -19.08 2.02 -1.95
C ARG A 313 -19.97 1.02 -1.20
N ARG A 314 -20.01 -0.25 -1.63
CA ARG A 314 -20.83 -1.29 -1.00
C ARG A 314 -20.39 -1.55 0.44
N LYS A 315 -19.08 -1.63 0.69
CA LYS A 315 -18.54 -1.80 2.05
C LYS A 315 -18.85 -0.59 2.93
N ALA A 316 -18.72 0.62 2.39
CA ALA A 316 -19.07 1.84 3.10
C ALA A 316 -20.56 1.91 3.48
N GLN A 317 -21.46 1.43 2.60
CA GLN A 317 -22.90 1.30 2.87
C GLN A 317 -23.21 0.27 3.97
N GLN A 318 -22.40 -0.77 4.11
CA GLN A 318 -22.49 -1.76 5.20
C GLN A 318 -21.92 -1.25 6.54
N GLY A 319 -21.45 0.00 6.59
CA GLY A 319 -20.93 0.63 7.81
C GLY A 319 -19.40 0.62 7.93
N VAL A 320 -18.68 -0.03 7.01
CA VAL A 320 -17.20 -0.04 7.00
C VAL A 320 -16.68 1.39 6.78
N ARG A 321 -15.66 1.77 7.56
CA ARG A 321 -15.03 3.08 7.49
C ARG A 321 -13.78 2.99 6.63
N ILE A 322 -13.67 3.86 5.63
CA ILE A 322 -12.61 3.77 4.61
C ILE A 322 -11.77 5.03 4.67
N PHE A 323 -10.47 4.87 4.90
CA PHE A 323 -9.52 5.96 5.05
C PHE A 323 -8.42 5.81 4.00
N VAL A 324 -8.25 6.85 3.19
CA VAL A 324 -7.28 6.85 2.09
C VAL A 324 -6.32 8.01 2.26
N ILE A 325 -5.02 7.75 2.13
CA ILE A 325 -3.98 8.78 2.00
C ILE A 325 -3.34 8.65 0.62
N LEU A 326 -3.51 9.67 -0.20
CA LEU A 326 -2.89 9.75 -1.52
C LEU A 326 -1.68 10.69 -1.49
N TYR A 327 -0.66 10.38 -2.29
CA TYR A 327 0.32 11.38 -2.65
C TYR A 327 -0.39 12.56 -3.34
N LYS A 328 0.00 13.78 -2.97
CA LYS A 328 -0.37 15.00 -3.67
C LYS A 328 0.80 15.38 -4.56
N GLU A 329 0.57 15.27 -5.86
CA GLU A 329 1.51 15.59 -6.90
C GLU A 329 1.67 17.10 -7.12
N VAL A 330 2.80 17.46 -7.73
CA VAL A 330 2.97 18.73 -8.40
C VAL A 330 2.30 18.60 -9.77
N GLU A 331 1.10 19.18 -9.92
CA GLU A 331 0.21 18.99 -11.09
C GLU A 331 0.87 19.35 -12.44
N LEU A 332 1.90 20.22 -12.45
CA LEU A 332 2.65 20.57 -13.66
C LEU A 332 3.70 19.51 -14.07
N ALA A 333 4.08 18.62 -13.14
CA ALA A 333 5.17 17.66 -13.34
C ALA A 333 4.70 16.20 -13.42
N LEU A 334 3.51 15.89 -12.90
CA LEU A 334 2.99 14.52 -12.84
C LEU A 334 1.49 14.49 -13.15
N GLY A 335 1.08 13.61 -14.07
CA GLY A 335 -0.28 13.48 -14.59
C GLY A 335 -1.25 12.63 -13.76
N ILE A 336 -0.89 12.19 -12.55
CA ILE A 336 -1.67 11.20 -11.78
C ILE A 336 -3.06 11.68 -11.31
N ASN A 337 -3.27 13.01 -11.25
CA ASN A 337 -4.54 13.65 -10.88
C ASN A 337 -5.17 13.12 -9.58
N SER A 338 -4.42 13.14 -8.47
CA SER A 338 -4.94 12.69 -7.16
C SER A 338 -6.16 13.51 -6.71
N GLY A 339 -6.33 14.72 -7.27
CA GLY A 339 -7.50 15.57 -7.09
C GLY A 339 -8.79 14.92 -7.63
N TYR A 340 -8.73 14.28 -8.80
CA TYR A 340 -9.82 13.49 -9.37
C TYR A 340 -10.15 12.30 -8.46
N SER A 341 -9.18 11.46 -8.13
CA SER A 341 -9.38 10.26 -7.30
C SER A 341 -10.01 10.62 -5.95
N LYS A 342 -9.52 11.69 -5.30
CA LYS A 342 -10.13 12.21 -4.06
C LYS A 342 -11.60 12.58 -4.25
N ARG A 343 -11.93 13.35 -5.29
CA ARG A 343 -13.31 13.81 -5.52
C ARG A 343 -14.23 12.63 -5.82
N THR A 344 -13.80 11.68 -6.64
CA THR A 344 -14.57 10.47 -6.97
C THR A 344 -14.86 9.65 -5.72
N LEU A 345 -13.83 9.30 -4.94
CA LEU A 345 -13.98 8.48 -3.73
C LEU A 345 -14.86 9.15 -2.66
N LEU A 346 -14.69 10.47 -2.44
CA LEU A 346 -15.50 11.21 -1.46
C LEU A 346 -16.99 11.28 -1.84
N ARG A 347 -17.33 11.21 -3.14
CA ARG A 347 -18.73 11.23 -3.62
C ARG A 347 -19.44 9.88 -3.45
N LEU A 348 -18.71 8.78 -3.27
CA LEU A 348 -19.30 7.44 -3.16
C LEU A 348 -20.13 7.27 -1.87
N HIS A 349 -19.58 7.67 -0.71
CA HIS A 349 -20.26 7.50 0.58
C HIS A 349 -19.60 8.35 1.70
N PRO A 350 -20.36 8.87 2.69
CA PRO A 350 -19.82 9.65 3.82
C PRO A 350 -18.86 8.88 4.75
N ASN A 351 -18.84 7.55 4.73
CA ASN A 351 -17.85 6.75 5.48
C ASN A 351 -16.47 6.69 4.81
N ILE A 352 -16.34 7.22 3.59
CA ILE A 352 -15.06 7.33 2.89
C ILE A 352 -14.44 8.70 3.20
N LYS A 353 -13.15 8.68 3.57
CA LYS A 353 -12.36 9.88 3.86
C LYS A 353 -11.03 9.79 3.15
N VAL A 354 -10.67 10.84 2.42
CA VAL A 354 -9.46 10.89 1.60
C VAL A 354 -8.64 12.12 1.95
N MET A 355 -7.40 11.92 2.38
CA MET A 355 -6.39 12.95 2.53
C MET A 355 -5.39 12.88 1.37
N ARG A 356 -4.85 14.04 1.00
CA ARG A 356 -3.68 14.16 0.11
C ARG A 356 -2.56 14.88 0.85
N HIS A 357 -1.31 14.48 0.61
CA HIS A 357 -0.11 15.07 1.22
C HIS A 357 1.11 14.84 0.30
N PRO A 358 2.10 15.75 0.24
CA PRO A 358 2.27 17.02 0.97
C PRO A 358 1.58 18.24 0.33
N ASP A 359 1.44 19.33 1.08
CA ASP A 359 0.92 20.60 0.54
C ASP A 359 2.09 21.52 0.13
N HIS A 360 2.50 21.44 -1.14
CA HIS A 360 3.70 22.10 -1.67
C HIS A 360 3.80 23.62 -1.38
N VAL A 361 2.71 24.38 -1.44
CA VAL A 361 2.72 25.84 -1.19
C VAL A 361 3.08 26.18 0.28
N SER A 362 2.89 25.24 1.20
CA SER A 362 3.10 25.45 2.65
C SER A 362 4.24 24.60 3.25
N SER A 363 4.78 23.66 2.47
CA SER A 363 5.86 22.77 2.89
C SER A 363 7.10 23.03 2.05
N ALA A 364 8.28 23.11 2.66
CA ALA A 364 9.58 23.11 1.95
C ALA A 364 9.89 21.78 1.23
N VAL A 365 8.89 20.92 1.03
CA VAL A 365 8.98 19.61 0.39
C VAL A 365 8.33 19.69 -0.99
N TYR A 366 9.17 19.87 -2.00
CA TYR A 366 8.76 19.93 -3.40
C TYR A 366 9.15 18.68 -4.20
N LEU A 367 10.10 17.89 -3.69
CA LEU A 367 10.76 16.83 -4.47
C LEU A 367 10.32 15.41 -4.09
N TRP A 368 9.87 15.21 -2.85
CA TRP A 368 9.63 13.88 -2.29
C TRP A 368 8.15 13.49 -2.31
N ALA A 369 7.91 12.18 -2.35
CA ALA A 369 6.59 11.59 -2.47
C ALA A 369 6.26 10.62 -1.33
N HIS A 370 4.98 10.32 -1.21
CA HIS A 370 4.50 9.16 -0.47
C HIS A 370 4.40 8.01 -1.44
N HIS A 371 5.28 7.03 -1.32
CA HIS A 371 5.49 6.01 -2.33
C HIS A 371 5.08 4.60 -1.85
N GLU A 372 4.69 4.47 -0.58
CA GLU A 372 4.17 3.22 -0.03
C GLU A 372 2.79 2.84 -0.60
N LYS A 373 2.64 1.55 -0.95
CA LYS A 373 1.37 0.93 -1.35
C LYS A 373 0.95 -0.05 -0.26
N ILE A 374 0.04 0.38 0.61
CA ILE A 374 -0.46 -0.47 1.70
C ILE A 374 -1.98 -0.47 1.74
N ILE A 375 -2.56 -1.66 1.85
CA ILE A 375 -3.99 -1.83 2.10
C ILE A 375 -4.17 -2.67 3.36
N VAL A 376 -4.84 -2.11 4.36
CA VAL A 376 -5.07 -2.79 5.64
C VAL A 376 -6.57 -2.95 5.87
N ILE A 377 -6.99 -4.20 6.08
CA ILE A 377 -8.37 -4.56 6.39
C ILE A 377 -8.47 -4.92 7.88
N ASP A 378 -9.36 -4.22 8.58
CA ASP A 378 -9.70 -4.39 10.00
C ASP A 378 -8.49 -4.44 10.95
N GLN A 379 -7.37 -3.83 10.56
CA GLN A 379 -6.07 -3.89 11.24
C GLN A 379 -5.63 -5.34 11.56
N SER A 380 -5.93 -6.25 10.63
CA SER A 380 -5.76 -7.71 10.83
C SER A 380 -5.18 -8.41 9.61
N VAL A 381 -5.43 -7.88 8.41
CA VAL A 381 -4.82 -8.30 7.14
C VAL A 381 -4.19 -7.08 6.50
N ALA A 382 -2.93 -7.15 6.08
CA ALA A 382 -2.24 -6.03 5.45
C ALA A 382 -1.49 -6.48 4.20
N PHE A 383 -1.81 -5.86 3.07
CA PHE A 383 -1.11 -5.99 1.80
C PHE A 383 -0.02 -4.92 1.72
N VAL A 384 1.19 -5.32 1.31
CA VAL A 384 2.40 -4.48 1.21
C VAL A 384 3.20 -4.91 -0.02
N GLY A 385 3.59 -3.97 -0.88
CA GLY A 385 4.39 -4.30 -2.07
C GLY A 385 4.61 -3.12 -3.02
N GLY A 386 4.95 -3.44 -4.27
CA GLY A 386 5.15 -2.46 -5.35
C GLY A 386 3.86 -2.05 -6.08
N ILE A 387 2.75 -2.76 -5.88
CA ILE A 387 1.54 -2.66 -6.71
C ILE A 387 0.56 -1.60 -6.16
N ASP A 388 0.48 -0.45 -6.84
CA ASP A 388 -0.57 0.55 -6.60
C ASP A 388 -1.94 0.05 -7.12
N LEU A 389 -3.03 0.55 -6.51
CA LEU A 389 -4.39 0.40 -7.06
C LEU A 389 -4.65 1.37 -8.22
N ALA A 390 -3.87 1.24 -9.29
CA ALA A 390 -3.86 2.15 -10.43
C ALA A 390 -3.90 1.45 -11.79
N TYR A 391 -4.16 2.23 -12.84
CA TYR A 391 -4.12 1.76 -14.22
C TYR A 391 -2.77 1.13 -14.59
N GLY A 392 -2.82 0.08 -15.40
CA GLY A 392 -1.65 -0.61 -15.96
C GLY A 392 -0.97 -1.61 -15.03
N ARG A 393 -1.37 -1.70 -13.76
CA ARG A 393 -0.72 -2.56 -12.74
C ARG A 393 -1.22 -4.01 -12.75
N TRP A 394 -2.43 -4.24 -13.25
CA TRP A 394 -2.93 -5.59 -13.40
C TRP A 394 -2.21 -6.27 -14.57
N ASP A 395 -1.60 -7.41 -14.28
CA ASP A 395 -1.01 -8.30 -15.27
C ASP A 395 -0.95 -9.71 -14.70
N ASP A 396 -0.72 -10.70 -15.56
CA ASP A 396 -0.50 -12.08 -15.16
C ASP A 396 0.81 -12.62 -15.75
N LYS A 397 1.09 -13.90 -15.49
CA LYS A 397 2.32 -14.56 -15.92
C LYS A 397 2.54 -14.60 -17.44
N GLU A 398 1.52 -14.30 -18.26
CA GLU A 398 1.64 -14.31 -19.71
C GLU A 398 2.19 -12.99 -20.26
N HIS A 399 2.08 -11.89 -19.50
CA HIS A 399 2.57 -10.57 -19.90
C HIS A 399 2.14 -10.18 -21.33
N ARG A 400 0.84 -10.31 -21.62
CA ARG A 400 0.28 -10.09 -22.96
C ARG A 400 0.50 -8.65 -23.46
N LEU A 401 0.89 -8.53 -24.72
CA LEU A 401 1.07 -7.25 -25.43
C LEU A 401 -0.21 -6.71 -26.07
N THR A 402 -1.20 -7.56 -26.32
CA THR A 402 -2.39 -7.23 -27.11
C THR A 402 -3.67 -7.52 -26.32
N ASP A 403 -4.68 -6.68 -26.54
CA ASP A 403 -6.02 -6.79 -25.94
C ASP A 403 -7.07 -6.10 -26.83
N VAL A 404 -7.08 -6.47 -28.11
CA VAL A 404 -8.03 -5.92 -29.11
C VAL A 404 -9.47 -6.34 -28.80
N GLY A 405 -9.64 -7.51 -28.18
CA GLY A 405 -10.94 -8.14 -27.91
C GLY A 405 -11.64 -8.55 -29.20
N SER A 406 -12.38 -9.65 -29.15
CA SER A 406 -13.26 -10.07 -30.24
C SER A 406 -14.36 -10.91 -29.62
N VAL A 407 -15.62 -10.48 -29.73
CA VAL A 407 -16.77 -11.34 -29.48
C VAL A 407 -17.39 -11.60 -30.84
N THR A 408 -17.22 -12.80 -31.36
CA THR A 408 -17.86 -13.20 -32.61
C THR A 408 -19.13 -13.98 -32.27
N LEU A 409 -20.27 -13.50 -32.78
CA LEU A 409 -21.50 -14.28 -32.76
C LEU A 409 -21.32 -15.47 -33.72
N SER A 410 -21.63 -16.68 -33.25
CA SER A 410 -21.54 -17.95 -34.00
C SER A 410 -22.21 -17.91 -35.37
N HIS A 411 -23.18 -17.00 -35.57
CA HIS A 411 -23.86 -16.83 -36.84
C HIS A 411 -23.01 -16.24 -37.97
N LEU A 412 -21.91 -15.52 -37.69
CA LEU A 412 -21.08 -14.99 -38.78
C LEU A 412 -20.12 -16.04 -39.34
N GLU A 413 -19.53 -16.91 -38.52
CA GLU A 413 -18.69 -18.01 -39.03
C GLU A 413 -19.51 -19.10 -39.70
N GLN A 414 -20.73 -19.39 -39.22
CA GLN A 414 -21.63 -20.30 -39.91
C GLN A 414 -22.16 -19.69 -41.22
N VAL A 415 -22.42 -18.39 -41.29
CA VAL A 415 -22.80 -17.74 -42.55
C VAL A 415 -21.60 -17.64 -43.49
N GLN A 416 -20.37 -17.47 -43.01
CA GLN A 416 -19.17 -17.41 -43.85
C GLN A 416 -18.72 -18.79 -44.34
N LYS A 417 -18.88 -19.85 -43.52
CA LYS A 417 -18.79 -21.26 -43.95
C LYS A 417 -19.95 -21.68 -44.84
N ALA A 418 -21.18 -21.24 -44.56
CA ALA A 418 -22.33 -21.52 -45.42
C ALA A 418 -22.19 -20.81 -46.75
N LEU A 419 -21.67 -19.58 -46.79
CA LEU A 419 -21.38 -18.83 -48.01
C LEU A 419 -20.20 -19.44 -48.77
N SER A 420 -19.14 -19.93 -48.11
CA SER A 420 -18.04 -20.62 -48.82
C SER A 420 -18.47 -21.99 -49.38
N VAL A 421 -19.35 -22.70 -48.67
CA VAL A 421 -19.99 -23.94 -49.16
C VAL A 421 -21.01 -23.63 -50.26
N PHE A 422 -21.74 -22.51 -50.19
CA PHE A 422 -22.65 -22.07 -51.25
C PHE A 422 -21.91 -21.63 -52.51
N CYS A 423 -20.73 -21.00 -52.37
CA CYS A 423 -19.87 -20.65 -53.50
C CYS A 423 -19.31 -21.91 -54.18
N HIS A 424 -18.90 -22.94 -53.42
CA HIS A 424 -18.48 -24.22 -54.01
C HIS A 424 -19.65 -25.06 -54.58
N PHE A 425 -20.87 -24.94 -54.03
CA PHE A 425 -22.04 -25.58 -54.62
C PHE A 425 -22.54 -24.87 -55.88
N ARG A 426 -22.31 -23.54 -56.00
CA ARG A 426 -22.70 -22.79 -57.20
C ARG A 426 -21.81 -23.10 -58.39
N ASP A 427 -20.53 -23.41 -58.16
CA ASP A 427 -19.60 -23.82 -59.22
C ASP A 427 -19.83 -25.28 -59.67
N SER A 428 -20.36 -26.14 -58.80
CA SER A 428 -20.69 -27.54 -59.15
C SER A 428 -22.11 -27.75 -59.69
N LEU A 429 -23.05 -26.81 -59.46
CA LEU A 429 -24.38 -26.84 -60.10
C LEU A 429 -24.42 -26.17 -61.48
N PHE A 430 -23.43 -25.33 -61.82
CA PHE A 430 -23.35 -24.68 -63.13
C PHE A 430 -22.81 -25.59 -64.23
N GLU A 431 -22.27 -26.77 -63.87
CA GLU A 431 -21.73 -27.75 -64.83
C GLU A 431 -22.69 -28.94 -65.11
N LEU A 432 -23.90 -28.96 -64.52
CA LEU A 432 -24.86 -30.07 -64.69
C LEU A 432 -26.24 -29.69 -65.27
N VAL A 433 -26.44 -28.45 -65.75
CA VAL A 433 -27.72 -28.00 -66.36
C VAL A 433 -27.53 -27.22 -67.67
N LEU A 434 -26.48 -27.52 -68.44
CA LEU A 434 -26.34 -27.05 -69.83
C LEU A 434 -25.94 -28.21 -70.76
N THR A 435 -26.80 -29.22 -70.80
CA THR A 435 -26.99 -30.09 -71.98
C THR A 435 -28.49 -30.33 -72.19
N ASP A 436 -29.24 -29.27 -72.48
CA ASP A 436 -30.31 -29.38 -73.48
C ASP A 436 -30.80 -28.02 -73.96
N VAL A 437 -31.07 -27.95 -75.27
CA VAL A 437 -31.74 -26.86 -76.02
C VAL A 437 -30.96 -25.54 -76.19
N GLY A 438 -30.62 -25.26 -77.45
CA GLY A 438 -29.84 -24.09 -77.87
C GLY A 438 -30.62 -22.83 -78.20
N VAL A 439 -29.92 -21.97 -78.97
CA VAL A 439 -30.33 -20.77 -79.72
C VAL A 439 -29.85 -19.41 -79.14
N HIS A 440 -28.95 -18.81 -79.92
CA HIS A 440 -28.63 -17.38 -80.20
C HIS A 440 -28.61 -16.29 -79.11
N GLY A 441 -27.55 -15.47 -79.15
CA GLY A 441 -27.67 -14.02 -78.97
C GLY A 441 -26.59 -13.31 -78.14
N SER A 442 -25.54 -12.83 -78.84
CA SER A 442 -24.77 -11.59 -78.64
C SER A 442 -25.01 -10.64 -77.43
N GLN A 443 -23.86 -10.17 -76.90
CA GLN A 443 -23.48 -8.80 -76.48
C GLN A 443 -23.61 -8.30 -75.01
N ALA A 444 -22.43 -7.89 -74.51
CA ALA A 444 -22.09 -6.61 -73.88
C ALA A 444 -21.97 -6.47 -72.35
N ALA A 445 -20.89 -5.77 -71.99
CA ALA A 445 -20.37 -5.42 -70.67
C ALA A 445 -21.13 -4.29 -69.94
N ALA A 446 -20.96 -4.19 -68.62
CA ALA A 446 -20.41 -3.03 -67.88
C ALA A 446 -20.95 -2.93 -66.42
N ALA A 447 -20.08 -2.50 -65.50
CA ALA A 447 -20.37 -2.06 -64.11
C ALA A 447 -20.63 -0.52 -64.07
N PRO A 448 -20.67 0.25 -62.94
CA PRO A 448 -20.90 -0.01 -61.48
C PRO A 448 -21.75 1.08 -60.72
N LEU A 449 -21.82 0.97 -59.37
CA LEU A 449 -21.81 2.02 -58.29
C LEU A 449 -23.11 2.66 -57.70
N ASP A 450 -23.23 2.45 -56.36
CA ASP A 450 -23.42 3.42 -55.25
C ASP A 450 -24.74 4.17 -54.92
N VAL A 451 -24.80 4.57 -53.63
CA VAL A 451 -25.70 5.54 -52.95
C VAL A 451 -26.91 4.96 -52.19
N LEU A 452 -26.82 4.96 -50.85
CA LEU A 452 -27.94 5.36 -49.98
C LEU A 452 -27.48 5.69 -48.56
N SER A 453 -27.30 7.00 -48.33
CA SER A 453 -27.38 7.60 -47.01
C SER A 453 -28.65 8.46 -46.94
N ARG A 454 -29.26 8.46 -45.74
CA ARG A 454 -30.28 9.38 -45.19
C ARG A 454 -31.74 8.90 -45.20
N LEU A 455 -32.38 9.23 -44.06
CA LEU A 455 -33.81 9.34 -43.77
C LEU A 455 -34.55 8.08 -43.30
N VAL A 456 -34.57 7.83 -41.98
CA VAL A 456 -35.84 7.71 -41.23
C VAL A 456 -35.64 8.18 -39.80
N GLN A 457 -36.25 9.30 -39.44
CA GLN A 457 -36.57 9.70 -38.07
C GLN A 457 -38.05 10.13 -38.07
N GLN A 458 -38.78 9.81 -36.98
CA GLN A 458 -40.16 10.22 -36.60
C GLN A 458 -41.31 9.39 -37.20
N ARG A 459 -42.42 9.03 -36.53
CA ARG A 459 -43.06 9.17 -35.18
C ARG A 459 -44.22 8.11 -35.19
N GLN A 460 -44.75 7.53 -34.10
CA GLN A 460 -45.77 8.10 -33.19
C GLN A 460 -46.13 7.12 -32.04
N GLN A 461 -45.94 7.59 -30.79
CA GLN A 461 -46.80 7.65 -29.59
C GLN A 461 -47.75 6.51 -29.05
N PRO A 462 -48.12 6.56 -27.73
CA PRO A 462 -48.36 5.38 -26.88
C PRO A 462 -49.79 5.26 -26.29
N ALA A 463 -50.13 4.11 -25.69
CA ALA A 463 -51.30 3.95 -24.82
C ALA A 463 -50.96 3.18 -23.53
N ARG A 464 -51.52 3.66 -22.41
CA ARG A 464 -51.45 3.09 -21.04
C ARG A 464 -52.76 2.36 -20.71
N SER A 465 -52.70 1.23 -20.01
CA SER A 465 -53.72 0.80 -19.03
C SER A 465 -53.19 -0.29 -18.09
N ASP A 466 -53.68 -0.24 -16.85
CA ASP A 466 -53.31 -1.00 -15.63
C ASP A 466 -53.40 -2.54 -15.70
N PRO A 467 -52.78 -3.26 -14.72
CA PRO A 467 -52.84 -4.71 -14.58
C PRO A 467 -53.89 -5.17 -13.57
N GLN A 468 -54.80 -6.08 -13.94
CA GLN A 468 -55.47 -6.96 -12.99
C GLN A 468 -55.66 -8.38 -13.55
N GLN A 469 -55.29 -9.34 -12.70
CA GLN A 469 -55.69 -10.75 -12.65
C GLN A 469 -55.41 -11.65 -13.86
N VAL A 470 -54.44 -12.57 -13.73
CA VAL A 470 -54.55 -14.04 -13.96
C VAL A 470 -53.36 -14.65 -13.18
N GLY A 471 -53.52 -15.51 -12.17
CA GLY A 471 -53.99 -16.89 -12.28
C GLY A 471 -52.81 -17.81 -12.64
N ARG A 472 -52.34 -18.62 -11.68
CA ARG A 472 -51.26 -19.60 -11.84
C ARG A 472 -51.44 -20.47 -13.08
N ILE A 473 -50.43 -20.51 -13.95
CA ILE A 473 -50.13 -21.68 -14.79
C ILE A 473 -48.63 -21.99 -14.68
N SER A 474 -48.35 -23.13 -14.08
CA SER A 474 -47.05 -23.79 -14.08
C SER A 474 -46.77 -24.32 -15.48
N ARG A 475 -45.72 -23.81 -16.15
CA ARG A 475 -45.02 -24.53 -17.22
C ARG A 475 -43.53 -24.21 -17.16
N SER A 476 -42.76 -25.28 -16.96
CA SER A 476 -41.33 -25.35 -17.17
C SER A 476 -40.96 -24.89 -18.59
N HIS A 477 -40.20 -23.81 -18.70
CA HIS A 477 -39.44 -23.49 -19.91
C HIS A 477 -37.95 -23.63 -19.59
N ARG A 478 -37.32 -24.59 -20.28
CA ARG A 478 -35.88 -24.63 -20.47
C ARG A 478 -35.46 -23.30 -21.10
N PRO A 479 -34.36 -22.66 -20.66
CA PRO A 479 -33.87 -21.51 -21.39
C PRO A 479 -33.46 -21.99 -22.79
N GLU A 480 -33.96 -21.31 -23.82
CA GLU A 480 -33.42 -21.39 -25.16
C GLU A 480 -31.90 -21.24 -25.08
N SER A 481 -31.18 -22.16 -25.74
CA SER A 481 -29.73 -22.16 -25.78
C SER A 481 -29.25 -20.83 -26.36
N VAL A 482 -28.76 -19.95 -25.48
CA VAL A 482 -27.91 -18.83 -25.88
C VAL A 482 -26.73 -19.47 -26.61
N GLY A 483 -26.60 -19.23 -27.92
CA GLY A 483 -25.49 -19.76 -28.70
C GLY A 483 -24.16 -19.46 -28.01
N GLU A 484 -23.24 -20.42 -28.02
CA GLU A 484 -21.92 -20.26 -27.42
C GLU A 484 -21.23 -19.03 -28.02
N LEU A 485 -21.02 -18.01 -27.18
CA LEU A 485 -20.22 -16.85 -27.49
C LEU A 485 -18.75 -17.28 -27.44
N PHE A 486 -18.10 -17.38 -28.59
CA PHE A 486 -16.64 -17.44 -28.64
C PHE A 486 -16.11 -16.02 -28.75
N GLY A 487 -15.32 -15.63 -27.76
CA GLY A 487 -14.67 -14.34 -27.79
C GLY A 487 -13.67 -14.11 -26.66
N ASN A 488 -12.61 -13.36 -26.97
CA ASN A 488 -11.67 -12.88 -25.97
C ASN A 488 -12.30 -11.68 -25.26
N ALA A 489 -12.72 -11.88 -24.01
CA ALA A 489 -13.12 -10.79 -23.13
C ALA A 489 -11.92 -9.87 -22.89
N ARG A 490 -12.11 -8.56 -23.07
CA ARG A 490 -11.04 -7.58 -22.83
C ARG A 490 -10.58 -7.64 -21.37
N PHE A 491 -9.28 -7.54 -21.16
CA PHE A 491 -8.69 -7.51 -19.82
C PHE A 491 -8.47 -6.06 -19.36
N TRP A 492 -7.87 -5.20 -20.18
CA TRP A 492 -7.51 -3.84 -19.82
C TRP A 492 -8.47 -2.86 -20.46
N HIS A 493 -9.40 -2.29 -19.71
CA HIS A 493 -10.43 -1.40 -20.27
C HIS A 493 -9.97 0.08 -20.25
N GLY A 494 -10.16 0.79 -21.37
CA GLY A 494 -9.87 2.23 -21.45
C GLY A 494 -8.43 2.59 -21.07
N LYS A 495 -8.29 3.49 -20.09
CA LYS A 495 -7.01 3.99 -19.55
C LYS A 495 -6.11 2.92 -18.96
N ASP A 496 -6.66 1.74 -18.69
CA ASP A 496 -5.90 0.62 -18.15
C ASP A 496 -5.03 -0.10 -19.20
N TYR A 497 -5.33 0.08 -20.50
CA TYR A 497 -4.44 -0.33 -21.58
C TYR A 497 -3.44 0.80 -21.86
N CYS A 498 -2.21 0.63 -21.41
CA CYS A 498 -1.21 1.68 -21.39
C CYS A 498 0.17 1.21 -21.85
N ASN A 499 0.95 2.14 -22.39
CA ASN A 499 2.38 2.00 -22.63
C ASN A 499 3.07 3.31 -22.21
N PHE A 500 3.82 3.25 -21.11
CA PHE A 500 4.32 4.41 -20.38
C PHE A 500 5.53 5.06 -21.05
N VAL A 501 6.27 4.29 -21.86
CA VAL A 501 7.38 4.81 -22.66
C VAL A 501 6.83 5.58 -23.85
N HIS A 502 5.75 5.08 -24.45
CA HIS A 502 5.13 5.67 -25.61
C HIS A 502 4.36 6.96 -25.29
N LYS A 503 3.54 6.96 -24.23
CA LYS A 503 2.66 8.08 -23.91
C LYS A 503 2.20 8.06 -22.45
N ASP A 504 2.32 9.18 -21.75
CA ASP A 504 1.77 9.32 -20.40
C ASP A 504 0.24 9.47 -20.40
N TRP A 505 -0.38 9.21 -19.26
CA TRP A 505 -1.84 9.27 -19.12
C TRP A 505 -2.39 10.68 -19.28
N ILE A 506 -3.48 10.76 -20.04
CA ILE A 506 -4.24 11.99 -20.25
C ILE A 506 -5.71 11.77 -19.93
N GLN A 507 -6.43 12.83 -19.55
CA GLN A 507 -7.88 12.83 -19.36
C GLN A 507 -8.38 11.67 -18.46
N LEU A 508 -7.78 11.54 -17.27
CA LEU A 508 -8.10 10.48 -16.30
C LEU A 508 -9.58 10.50 -15.85
N GLU A 509 -10.30 11.59 -16.08
CA GLU A 509 -11.74 11.70 -15.86
C GLU A 509 -12.61 10.90 -16.84
N LYS A 510 -12.02 10.36 -17.92
CA LYS A 510 -12.66 9.47 -18.90
C LYS A 510 -12.05 8.07 -18.83
N PRO A 511 -12.37 7.28 -17.79
CA PRO A 511 -11.63 6.05 -17.45
C PRO A 511 -11.73 4.93 -18.49
N PHE A 512 -12.83 4.89 -19.24
CA PHE A 512 -13.11 3.83 -20.22
C PHE A 512 -12.75 4.22 -21.66
N ASP A 513 -12.25 5.43 -21.87
CA ASP A 513 -11.78 5.88 -23.18
C ASP A 513 -10.30 5.51 -23.33
N ASP A 514 -9.99 4.84 -24.44
CA ASP A 514 -8.61 4.58 -24.82
C ASP A 514 -7.87 5.89 -25.13
N PHE A 515 -6.58 5.95 -24.79
CA PHE A 515 -5.71 7.09 -25.07
C PHE A 515 -4.53 6.76 -25.99
N ILE A 516 -4.36 5.48 -26.27
CA ILE A 516 -3.48 4.88 -27.28
C ILE A 516 -4.32 3.91 -28.12
N ASP A 517 -3.97 3.77 -29.40
CA ASP A 517 -4.69 2.87 -30.31
C ASP A 517 -4.23 1.42 -30.10
N ARG A 518 -5.17 0.57 -29.69
CA ARG A 518 -4.93 -0.86 -29.39
C ARG A 518 -4.57 -1.68 -30.62
N HIS A 519 -4.99 -1.25 -31.81
CA HIS A 519 -4.75 -1.97 -33.05
C HIS A 519 -3.35 -1.72 -33.59
N THR A 520 -2.68 -0.66 -33.15
CA THR A 520 -1.33 -0.31 -33.64
C THR A 520 -0.26 -0.33 -32.56
N THR A 521 -0.64 -0.12 -31.29
CA THR A 521 0.31 0.06 -30.20
C THR A 521 0.13 -1.04 -29.16
N PRO A 522 1.13 -1.91 -28.94
CA PRO A 522 1.08 -2.90 -27.87
C PRO A 522 1.10 -2.20 -26.51
N ARG A 523 0.38 -2.76 -25.54
CA ARG A 523 0.55 -2.34 -24.14
C ARG A 523 1.93 -2.74 -23.63
N MET A 524 2.39 -2.03 -22.61
CA MET A 524 3.61 -2.41 -21.88
C MET A 524 3.24 -3.32 -20.70
N PRO A 525 3.74 -4.57 -20.66
CA PRO A 525 3.54 -5.46 -19.54
C PRO A 525 4.10 -4.93 -18.22
N TRP A 526 3.46 -5.31 -17.11
CA TRP A 526 3.81 -4.88 -15.77
C TRP A 526 4.17 -6.09 -14.91
N HIS A 527 5.45 -6.22 -14.56
CA HIS A 527 5.96 -7.27 -13.69
C HIS A 527 6.26 -6.68 -12.31
N ASP A 528 5.66 -7.23 -11.27
CA ASP A 528 5.75 -6.65 -9.92
C ASP A 528 5.57 -7.70 -8.82
N ILE A 529 5.94 -7.34 -7.60
CA ILE A 529 5.88 -8.21 -6.42
C ILE A 529 5.12 -7.53 -5.28
N ALA A 530 4.25 -8.29 -4.63
CA ALA A 530 3.57 -7.87 -3.41
C ALA A 530 3.52 -9.00 -2.38
N SER A 531 3.02 -8.68 -1.20
CA SER A 531 2.83 -9.61 -0.11
C SER A 531 1.59 -9.27 0.71
N VAL A 532 1.10 -10.26 1.45
CA VAL A 532 0.12 -10.06 2.51
C VAL A 532 0.63 -10.66 3.81
N VAL A 533 0.41 -9.95 4.91
CA VAL A 533 0.72 -10.41 6.27
C VAL A 533 -0.50 -10.26 7.17
N HIS A 534 -0.55 -11.08 8.21
CA HIS A 534 -1.68 -11.17 9.12
C HIS A 534 -1.31 -10.79 10.55
N GLY A 535 -2.32 -10.53 11.38
CA GLY A 535 -2.18 -10.44 12.83
C GLY A 535 -1.34 -9.27 13.29
N LYS A 536 -0.29 -9.54 14.07
CA LYS A 536 0.52 -8.49 14.69
C LYS A 536 1.29 -7.68 13.64
N ALA A 537 1.87 -8.34 12.64
CA ALA A 537 2.53 -7.66 11.53
C ALA A 537 1.55 -6.73 10.77
N ALA A 538 0.32 -7.18 10.52
CA ALA A 538 -0.72 -6.34 9.91
C ALA A 538 -1.06 -5.11 10.76
N ARG A 539 -0.95 -5.21 12.09
CA ARG A 539 -1.14 -4.08 13.01
C ARG A 539 0.02 -3.11 13.01
N ASP A 540 1.23 -3.58 12.76
CA ASP A 540 2.38 -2.70 12.63
C ASP A 540 2.27 -1.88 11.33
N VAL A 541 1.79 -2.49 10.24
CA VAL A 541 1.41 -1.75 9.02
C VAL A 541 0.27 -0.76 9.32
N ALA A 542 -0.78 -1.18 10.04
CA ALA A 542 -1.88 -0.29 10.47
C ALA A 542 -1.37 0.88 11.32
N ARG A 543 -0.42 0.63 12.22
CA ARG A 543 0.18 1.62 13.10
C ARG A 543 0.93 2.69 12.31
N HIS A 544 1.68 2.29 11.27
CA HIS A 544 2.30 3.21 10.33
C HIS A 544 1.23 4.11 9.66
N PHE A 545 0.16 3.53 9.12
CA PHE A 545 -0.95 4.28 8.53
C PHE A 545 -1.56 5.29 9.52
N ILE A 546 -1.89 4.84 10.72
CA ILE A 546 -2.52 5.64 11.78
C ILE A 546 -1.62 6.80 12.19
N GLN A 547 -0.30 6.57 12.30
CA GLN A 547 0.67 7.62 12.59
C GLN A 547 0.62 8.73 11.54
N ARG A 548 0.71 8.35 10.26
CA ARG A 548 0.66 9.30 9.13
C ARG A 548 -0.68 10.02 9.06
N TRP A 549 -1.79 9.29 9.16
CA TRP A 549 -3.14 9.88 9.17
C TRP A 549 -3.29 10.94 10.27
N ASN A 550 -2.89 10.60 11.50
CA ASN A 550 -2.99 11.49 12.65
C ASN A 550 -2.04 12.69 12.55
N PHE A 551 -0.89 12.51 11.89
CA PHE A 551 0.05 13.58 11.57
C PHE A 551 -0.48 14.53 10.50
N THR A 552 -1.11 14.02 9.43
CA THR A 552 -1.69 14.83 8.34
C THR A 552 -3.00 15.51 8.76
N LYS A 553 -3.78 14.89 9.65
CA LYS A 553 -5.10 15.34 10.09
C LYS A 553 -5.20 16.83 10.47
N PRO A 554 -4.29 17.46 11.23
CA PRO A 554 -4.42 18.86 11.64
C PRO A 554 -4.58 19.85 10.48
N LYS A 555 -4.13 19.49 9.27
CA LYS A 555 -4.35 20.25 8.03
C LYS A 555 -5.82 20.22 7.59
N TYR A 556 -6.53 19.13 7.91
CA TYR A 556 -7.94 18.89 7.64
C TYR A 556 -8.77 19.27 8.88
N ARG A 557 -9.03 20.58 9.05
CA ARG A 557 -9.69 21.16 10.25
C ARG A 557 -11.14 20.69 10.49
N ALA A 558 -11.75 19.97 9.55
CA ALA A 558 -13.12 19.49 9.67
C ALA A 558 -13.24 18.33 10.66
N LEU A 559 -14.29 18.37 11.50
CA LEU A 559 -14.69 17.26 12.39
C LEU A 559 -15.02 15.97 11.62
N SER A 560 -15.19 16.06 10.31
CA SER A 560 -15.45 14.92 9.42
C SER A 560 -14.28 13.95 9.29
N TYR A 561 -13.05 14.35 9.63
CA TYR A 561 -11.88 13.47 9.64
C TYR A 561 -11.57 13.08 11.10
N PRO A 562 -11.66 11.80 11.50
CA PRO A 562 -11.36 11.36 12.87
C PRO A 562 -9.86 11.30 13.15
N TYR A 563 -9.47 11.23 14.43
CA TYR A 563 -8.22 10.59 14.81
C TYR A 563 -8.37 9.06 14.73
N LEU A 564 -7.40 8.35 14.20
CA LEU A 564 -7.41 6.89 14.16
C LEU A 564 -6.68 6.30 15.37
N LEU A 565 -7.13 5.12 15.82
CA LEU A 565 -6.61 4.42 16.99
C LEU A 565 -6.11 3.03 16.59
N PRO A 566 -4.92 2.60 17.05
CA PRO A 566 -4.45 1.24 16.80
C PRO A 566 -5.21 0.24 17.67
N LYS A 567 -5.53 -0.93 17.12
CA LYS A 567 -6.02 -2.08 17.88
C LYS A 567 -4.89 -2.68 18.71
N SER A 568 -5.21 -3.14 19.92
CA SER A 568 -4.23 -3.70 20.87
C SER A 568 -3.69 -5.04 20.41
N HIS A 569 -2.37 -5.20 20.24
CA HIS A 569 -1.66 -6.44 19.83
C HIS A 569 -2.12 -7.72 20.54
N THR A 570 -2.65 -7.63 21.76
CA THR A 570 -3.25 -8.77 22.49
C THR A 570 -4.38 -9.48 21.73
N THR A 571 -5.03 -8.76 20.81
CA THR A 571 -6.24 -9.21 20.10
C THR A 571 -5.93 -9.64 18.66
N ALA A 572 -4.65 -9.75 18.30
CA ALA A 572 -4.19 -9.93 16.92
C ALA A 572 -4.48 -11.33 16.36
N GLY A 573 -4.74 -12.30 17.23
CA GLY A 573 -5.17 -13.65 16.85
C GLY A 573 -6.65 -13.75 16.48
N GLU A 574 -7.47 -12.73 16.74
CA GLU A 574 -8.93 -12.81 16.56
C GLU A 574 -9.36 -12.32 15.17
N GLN A 575 -8.86 -12.97 14.13
CA GLN A 575 -9.11 -12.60 12.72
C GLN A 575 -10.32 -13.35 12.16
N HIS A 576 -11.15 -12.64 11.41
CA HIS A 576 -12.35 -13.21 10.78
C HIS A 576 -12.11 -13.75 9.36
N TYR A 577 -11.06 -13.25 8.70
CA TYR A 577 -10.67 -13.64 7.36
C TYR A 577 -9.16 -13.90 7.34
N ARG A 578 -8.76 -14.93 6.61
CA ARG A 578 -7.36 -15.26 6.33
C ARG A 578 -7.25 -15.51 4.85
N VAL A 579 -6.27 -14.87 4.20
CA VAL A 579 -5.98 -15.14 2.80
C VAL A 579 -5.56 -16.61 2.64
N PRO A 580 -6.07 -17.34 1.63
CA PRO A 580 -5.69 -18.73 1.39
C PRO A 580 -4.19 -18.89 1.14
N ASP A 581 -3.67 -20.09 1.40
CA ASP A 581 -2.29 -20.50 1.09
C ASP A 581 -1.17 -19.69 1.79
N CYS A 582 -1.49 -19.04 2.92
CA CYS A 582 -0.48 -18.36 3.72
C CYS A 582 0.41 -19.33 4.50
N ILE A 583 1.72 -19.10 4.44
CA ILE A 583 2.77 -19.85 5.14
C ILE A 583 3.08 -19.15 6.48
N PRO A 584 3.20 -19.88 7.61
CA PRO A 584 3.69 -19.31 8.86
C PRO A 584 5.17 -18.93 8.74
N THR A 585 5.51 -17.67 9.00
CA THR A 585 6.87 -17.15 8.89
C THR A 585 7.22 -16.21 10.04
N LYS A 586 8.49 -15.86 10.15
CA LYS A 586 8.96 -14.77 11.00
C LYS A 586 8.98 -13.49 10.17
N VAL A 587 8.32 -12.44 10.66
CA VAL A 587 8.05 -11.22 9.90
C VAL A 587 8.46 -10.00 10.71
N GLN A 588 9.05 -9.01 10.04
CA GLN A 588 9.25 -7.67 10.60
C GLN A 588 8.87 -6.61 9.58
N ILE A 589 8.09 -5.62 10.01
CA ILE A 589 7.75 -4.45 9.18
C ILE A 589 8.89 -3.45 9.23
N LEU A 590 9.21 -2.85 8.09
CA LEU A 590 10.28 -1.88 7.87
C LEU A 590 9.71 -0.65 7.16
N ARG A 591 10.37 0.50 7.29
CA ARG A 591 9.97 1.71 6.58
C ARG A 591 11.11 2.69 6.34
N SER A 592 10.87 3.56 5.37
CA SER A 592 11.56 4.84 5.21
C SER A 592 10.59 5.94 5.63
N ALA A 593 10.93 6.72 6.65
CA ALA A 593 10.07 7.78 7.17
C ALA A 593 10.86 8.89 7.84
N SER A 594 10.33 10.12 7.85
CA SER A 594 10.98 11.26 8.50
C SER A 594 9.96 12.28 9.02
N ASP A 595 10.46 13.41 9.50
CA ASP A 595 9.65 14.49 10.07
C ASP A 595 8.59 15.00 9.09
N TRP A 596 8.94 15.13 7.80
CA TRP A 596 7.98 15.66 6.82
C TRP A 596 6.87 14.67 6.48
N SER A 597 7.15 13.36 6.53
CA SER A 597 6.22 12.32 6.06
C SER A 597 5.39 11.68 7.18
N ALA A 598 5.95 11.54 8.38
CA ALA A 598 5.32 10.90 9.54
C ALA A 598 5.43 11.72 10.85
N GLY A 599 6.09 12.88 10.84
CA GLY A 599 6.25 13.73 12.01
C GLY A 599 7.15 13.13 13.09
N ILE A 600 8.17 12.34 12.71
CA ILE A 600 9.15 11.75 13.63
C ILE A 600 10.43 12.57 13.67
N LYS A 601 10.96 12.81 14.88
CA LYS A 601 12.16 13.64 15.12
C LYS A 601 13.39 13.17 14.35
N TYR A 602 13.60 11.87 14.37
CA TYR A 602 14.70 11.18 13.73
C TYR A 602 14.09 10.38 12.60
N HIS A 603 14.64 10.53 11.40
CA HIS A 603 14.27 9.67 10.28
C HIS A 603 14.57 8.20 10.60
N GLU A 604 13.81 7.33 9.96
CA GLU A 604 13.97 5.89 9.98
C GLU A 604 14.32 5.42 8.57
N GLU A 605 15.34 4.58 8.47
CA GLU A 605 15.87 3.97 7.24
C GLU A 605 15.99 2.45 7.43
N SER A 606 15.03 1.83 8.12
CA SER A 606 15.09 0.41 8.50
C SER A 606 15.05 -0.54 7.30
N ILE A 607 14.51 -0.10 6.17
CA ILE A 607 14.57 -0.84 4.89
C ILE A 607 16.02 -0.94 4.41
N HIS A 608 16.74 0.17 4.34
CA HIS A 608 18.13 0.19 3.88
C HIS A 608 19.00 -0.69 4.77
N ASN A 609 18.86 -0.56 6.09
CA ASN A 609 19.58 -1.40 7.05
C ASN A 609 19.30 -2.90 6.87
N ALA A 610 18.06 -3.29 6.59
CA ALA A 610 17.69 -4.68 6.34
C ALA A 610 18.29 -5.21 5.02
N TYR A 611 18.28 -4.42 3.95
CA TYR A 611 18.93 -4.78 2.67
C TYR A 611 20.43 -5.03 2.86
N ILE A 612 21.13 -4.10 3.53
CA ILE A 612 22.57 -4.23 3.82
C ILE A 612 22.83 -5.49 4.65
N HIS A 613 22.01 -5.73 5.68
CA HIS A 613 22.15 -6.91 6.52
C HIS A 613 21.92 -8.22 5.75
N ALA A 614 20.86 -8.32 4.95
CA ALA A 614 20.55 -9.53 4.18
C ALA A 614 21.67 -9.85 3.18
N ILE A 615 22.17 -8.86 2.45
CA ILE A 615 23.26 -9.04 1.48
C ILE A 615 24.55 -9.45 2.20
N LYS A 616 24.92 -8.73 3.26
CA LYS A 616 26.17 -8.99 3.99
C LYS A 616 26.22 -10.39 4.61
N ASN A 617 25.08 -10.89 5.08
CA ASN A 617 24.98 -12.18 5.76
C ASN A 617 24.60 -13.35 4.84
N SER A 618 24.25 -13.09 3.58
CA SER A 618 24.00 -14.15 2.60
C SER A 618 25.21 -15.08 2.44
N GLN A 619 25.00 -16.35 2.13
CA GLN A 619 26.02 -17.40 2.04
C GLN A 619 26.19 -17.93 0.60
N HIS A 620 25.10 -18.04 -0.15
CA HIS A 620 25.02 -18.75 -1.42
C HIS A 620 24.62 -17.83 -2.57
N PHE A 621 23.52 -17.10 -2.45
CA PHE A 621 23.10 -16.18 -3.50
C PHE A 621 22.17 -15.08 -3.01
N ILE A 622 22.06 -14.04 -3.83
CA ILE A 622 20.97 -13.08 -3.76
C ILE A 622 20.30 -12.94 -5.12
N TYR A 623 18.97 -12.84 -5.11
CA TYR A 623 18.13 -12.55 -6.26
C TYR A 623 17.40 -11.22 -6.03
N ILE A 624 17.60 -10.26 -6.92
CA ILE A 624 17.07 -8.90 -6.83
C ILE A 624 16.22 -8.63 -8.05
N GLU A 625 14.96 -8.26 -7.82
CA GLU A 625 14.12 -7.61 -8.82
C GLU A 625 13.85 -6.17 -8.36
N ASN A 626 14.30 -5.17 -9.12
CA ASN A 626 14.11 -3.78 -8.75
C ASN A 626 13.91 -2.84 -9.94
N GLN A 627 12.95 -1.91 -9.82
CA GLN A 627 12.68 -0.86 -10.81
C GLN A 627 13.87 0.05 -11.07
N PHE A 628 14.65 0.36 -10.03
CA PHE A 628 15.86 1.17 -10.13
C PHE A 628 17.03 0.42 -9.50
N PHE A 629 18.22 0.67 -10.02
CA PHE A 629 19.46 0.11 -9.49
C PHE A 629 20.53 1.20 -9.40
N ILE A 630 20.25 2.19 -8.55
CA ILE A 630 21.07 3.38 -8.31
C ILE A 630 21.71 3.29 -6.92
N SER A 631 23.01 3.05 -6.88
CA SER A 631 23.77 2.83 -5.64
C SER A 631 25.26 3.14 -5.85
N CYS A 632 26.12 2.51 -5.05
CA CYS A 632 27.58 2.74 -4.98
C CYS A 632 27.89 4.18 -4.56
N ALA A 633 28.02 4.36 -3.25
CA ALA A 633 28.12 5.67 -2.64
C ALA A 633 29.41 6.39 -3.08
N ASP A 634 29.27 7.61 -3.62
CA ASP A 634 30.39 8.55 -3.80
C ASP A 634 30.42 9.64 -2.73
N ASN A 635 29.46 9.61 -1.80
CA ASN A 635 29.26 10.64 -0.77
C ASN A 635 29.09 12.06 -1.35
N ARG A 636 28.67 12.17 -2.62
CA ARG A 636 28.45 13.44 -3.31
C ARG A 636 27.05 13.51 -3.91
N HIS A 637 26.68 12.52 -4.71
CA HIS A 637 25.39 12.44 -5.41
C HIS A 637 24.59 11.20 -5.02
N VAL A 638 25.29 10.11 -4.69
CA VAL A 638 24.70 8.84 -4.25
C VAL A 638 25.29 8.45 -2.89
N PHE A 639 24.43 8.06 -1.95
CA PHE A 639 24.79 7.83 -0.54
C PHE A 639 24.48 6.42 -0.04
N ASN A 640 23.47 5.74 -0.59
CA ASN A 640 23.11 4.39 -0.17
C ASN A 640 24.22 3.39 -0.57
N LYS A 641 24.45 2.39 0.29
CA LYS A 641 25.58 1.44 0.20
C LYS A 641 25.21 0.04 -0.29
N ILE A 642 24.07 -0.12 -0.96
CA ILE A 642 23.58 -1.45 -1.38
C ILE A 642 24.54 -2.05 -2.41
N GLY A 643 24.90 -1.30 -3.46
CA GLY A 643 25.84 -1.71 -4.49
C GLY A 643 27.25 -1.98 -3.93
N ASP A 644 27.71 -1.17 -2.98
CA ASP A 644 28.98 -1.41 -2.29
C ASP A 644 28.96 -2.73 -1.52
N THR A 645 27.86 -3.01 -0.80
CA THR A 645 27.70 -4.25 -0.04
C THR A 645 27.62 -5.48 -0.95
N ILE A 646 27.01 -5.35 -2.14
CA ILE A 646 27.01 -6.41 -3.16
C ILE A 646 28.44 -6.70 -3.64
N ALA A 647 29.18 -5.65 -4.01
CA ALA A 647 30.56 -5.78 -4.47
C ALA A 647 31.45 -6.42 -3.39
N GLU A 648 31.38 -5.92 -2.16
CA GLU A 648 32.11 -6.46 -1.00
C GLU A 648 31.77 -7.93 -0.74
N ARG A 649 30.48 -8.30 -0.83
CA ARG A 649 30.05 -9.68 -0.60
C ARG A 649 30.57 -10.64 -1.67
N ILE A 650 30.57 -10.21 -2.94
CA ILE A 650 31.14 -10.98 -4.05
C ILE A 650 32.67 -11.12 -3.88
N ILE A 651 33.37 -10.02 -3.60
CA ILE A 651 34.82 -10.03 -3.38
C ILE A 651 35.19 -10.98 -2.23
N ARG A 652 34.39 -10.99 -1.17
CA ARG A 652 34.56 -11.95 -0.07
C ARG A 652 34.42 -13.40 -0.54
N ALA A 653 33.37 -13.75 -1.28
CA ALA A 653 33.21 -15.10 -1.83
C ALA A 653 34.39 -15.51 -2.72
N HIS A 654 34.83 -14.60 -3.60
CA HIS A 654 35.97 -14.83 -4.48
C HIS A 654 37.25 -15.12 -3.68
N ARG A 655 37.57 -14.29 -2.68
CA ARG A 655 38.74 -14.49 -1.80
C ARG A 655 38.67 -15.77 -0.97
N GLU A 656 37.46 -16.18 -0.57
CA GLU A 656 37.22 -17.43 0.15
C GLU A 656 37.14 -18.67 -0.77
N GLY A 657 37.21 -18.49 -2.10
CA GLY A 657 37.04 -19.59 -3.07
C GLY A 657 35.65 -20.23 -3.04
N LYS A 658 34.62 -19.51 -2.56
CA LYS A 658 33.25 -20.01 -2.42
C LYS A 658 32.40 -19.66 -3.63
N LYS A 659 31.52 -20.60 -4.02
CA LYS A 659 30.50 -20.33 -5.03
C LYS A 659 29.46 -19.38 -4.48
N TYR A 660 29.24 -18.28 -5.18
CA TYR A 660 28.26 -17.26 -4.80
C TYR A 660 27.71 -16.57 -6.05
N ARG A 661 26.38 -16.39 -6.13
CA ARG A 661 25.73 -15.77 -7.30
C ARG A 661 24.88 -14.56 -6.91
N VAL A 662 24.87 -13.56 -7.79
CA VAL A 662 24.04 -12.37 -7.70
C VAL A 662 23.26 -12.23 -8.99
N TYR A 663 21.95 -12.27 -8.88
CA TYR A 663 21.04 -12.13 -10.00
C TYR A 663 20.30 -10.79 -9.87
N VAL A 664 20.45 -9.91 -10.85
CA VAL A 664 19.78 -8.61 -10.90
C VAL A 664 18.86 -8.56 -12.11
N VAL A 665 17.57 -8.38 -11.87
CA VAL A 665 16.53 -8.16 -12.89
C VAL A 665 15.98 -6.75 -12.70
N THR A 666 16.08 -5.92 -13.74
CA THR A 666 15.74 -4.50 -13.70
C THR A 666 15.17 -4.09 -15.06
N PRO A 667 14.30 -3.07 -15.18
CA PRO A 667 13.66 -2.77 -16.46
C PRO A 667 14.72 -2.30 -17.48
N LEU A 668 14.57 -2.71 -18.74
CA LEU A 668 15.51 -2.35 -19.81
C LEU A 668 15.60 -0.83 -20.02
N LEU A 669 14.49 -0.13 -19.81
CA LEU A 669 14.42 1.33 -19.83
C LEU A 669 13.65 1.84 -18.60
N PRO A 670 14.01 3.03 -18.07
CA PRO A 670 13.19 3.74 -17.10
C PRO A 670 11.77 4.01 -17.63
N GLY A 671 10.77 3.95 -16.75
CA GLY A 671 9.35 4.11 -17.10
C GLY A 671 8.92 5.58 -17.16
N PHE A 672 9.54 6.35 -18.06
CA PHE A 672 9.18 7.75 -18.33
C PHE A 672 8.84 7.91 -19.80
N GLU A 673 7.93 8.83 -20.12
CA GLU A 673 7.62 9.18 -21.49
C GLU A 673 8.88 9.71 -22.20
N GLY A 674 9.16 9.18 -23.38
CA GLY A 674 10.26 9.63 -24.21
C GLY A 674 10.55 8.69 -25.35
N ASP A 675 10.72 9.24 -26.56
CA ASP A 675 11.04 8.43 -27.73
C ASP A 675 12.49 7.95 -27.68
N ILE A 676 12.68 6.68 -27.37
CA ILE A 676 14.00 6.06 -27.31
C ILE A 676 14.74 6.08 -28.66
N ASN A 677 14.00 6.20 -29.78
CA ASN A 677 14.60 6.29 -31.11
C ASN A 677 15.34 7.61 -31.34
N THR A 678 15.09 8.62 -30.52
CA THR A 678 15.85 9.89 -30.53
C THR A 678 16.85 9.98 -29.36
N GLY A 679 17.11 8.85 -28.69
CA GLY A 679 17.96 8.77 -27.50
C GLY A 679 17.19 8.88 -26.17
N GLY A 680 15.86 9.04 -26.22
CA GLY A 680 14.98 9.16 -25.06
C GLY A 680 14.86 10.58 -24.50
N GLY A 681 13.90 10.78 -23.58
CA GLY A 681 13.72 12.06 -22.88
C GLY A 681 14.83 12.33 -21.84
N SER A 682 15.07 13.60 -21.49
CA SER A 682 16.14 13.97 -20.54
C SER A 682 15.99 13.31 -19.16
N ALA A 683 14.77 13.08 -18.68
CA ALA A 683 14.51 12.33 -17.45
C ALA A 683 14.93 10.85 -17.56
N LEU A 684 14.60 10.21 -18.69
CA LEU A 684 14.97 8.83 -18.99
C LEU A 684 16.50 8.70 -19.05
N GLN A 685 17.19 9.61 -19.74
CA GLN A 685 18.65 9.63 -19.81
C GLN A 685 19.31 9.84 -18.44
N ALA A 686 18.79 10.76 -17.62
CA ALA A 686 19.31 11.03 -16.28
C ALA A 686 19.25 9.79 -15.37
N VAL A 687 18.15 9.04 -15.41
CA VAL A 687 18.04 7.78 -14.67
C VAL A 687 18.97 6.71 -15.24
N MET A 688 19.05 6.59 -16.57
CA MET A 688 19.98 5.65 -17.21
C MET A 688 21.43 5.93 -16.80
N HIS A 689 21.83 7.20 -16.72
CA HIS A 689 23.16 7.59 -16.25
C HIS A 689 23.48 6.93 -14.89
N PHE A 690 22.60 7.08 -13.91
CA PHE A 690 22.82 6.57 -12.56
C PHE A 690 22.70 5.05 -12.44
N ASN A 691 21.82 4.42 -13.22
CA ASN A 691 21.79 2.96 -13.34
C ASN A 691 23.13 2.43 -13.87
N TYR A 692 23.62 2.94 -15.01
CA TYR A 692 24.91 2.51 -15.55
C TYR A 692 26.09 2.86 -14.65
N ARG A 693 26.05 4.00 -13.95
CA ARG A 693 27.07 4.37 -12.94
C ARG A 693 27.18 3.32 -11.84
N THR A 694 26.07 2.72 -11.45
CA THR A 694 26.04 1.65 -10.44
C THR A 694 26.53 0.33 -11.02
N MET A 695 26.09 -0.01 -12.24
CA MET A 695 26.40 -1.28 -12.88
C MET A 695 27.87 -1.38 -13.34
N ASN A 696 28.30 -0.51 -14.24
CA ASN A 696 29.57 -0.67 -14.98
C ASN A 696 30.33 0.61 -15.38
N ARG A 697 29.81 1.83 -15.12
CA ARG A 697 30.45 3.08 -15.54
C ARG A 697 31.06 3.84 -14.36
N GLY A 698 32.36 4.13 -14.46
CA GLY A 698 33.12 4.82 -13.42
C GLY A 698 33.72 3.87 -12.38
N GLU A 699 34.64 4.40 -11.58
CA GLU A 699 35.47 3.61 -10.64
C GLU A 699 34.67 3.01 -9.47
N HIS A 700 33.55 3.66 -9.11
CA HIS A 700 32.66 3.19 -8.04
C HIS A 700 31.65 2.14 -8.51
N SER A 701 31.51 1.86 -9.82
CA SER A 701 30.55 0.87 -10.28
C SER A 701 30.89 -0.54 -9.79
N ILE A 702 29.88 -1.39 -9.59
CA ILE A 702 30.06 -2.76 -9.10
C ILE A 702 31.08 -3.50 -9.98
N ILE A 703 30.89 -3.51 -11.30
CA ILE A 703 31.79 -4.25 -12.21
C ILE A 703 33.22 -3.68 -12.17
N SER A 704 33.41 -2.36 -12.06
CA SER A 704 34.75 -1.77 -11.92
C SER A 704 35.44 -2.22 -10.62
N GLN A 705 34.70 -2.25 -9.50
CA GLN A 705 35.22 -2.72 -8.22
C GLN A 705 35.61 -4.20 -8.28
N LEU A 706 34.78 -5.04 -8.91
CA LEU A 706 35.06 -6.47 -9.07
C LEU A 706 36.25 -6.71 -9.99
N ARG A 707 36.32 -6.05 -11.16
CA ARG A 707 37.42 -6.21 -12.12
C ARG A 707 38.79 -5.93 -11.50
N ARG A 708 38.88 -4.95 -10.60
CA ARG A 708 40.11 -4.62 -9.89
C ARG A 708 40.60 -5.78 -9.00
N GLU A 709 39.70 -6.58 -8.44
CA GLU A 709 40.02 -7.68 -7.53
C GLU A 709 40.17 -9.03 -8.24
N MET A 710 39.39 -9.28 -9.31
CA MET A 710 39.29 -10.62 -9.92
C MET A 710 39.38 -10.65 -11.45
N GLY A 711 39.74 -9.53 -12.10
CA GLY A 711 39.74 -9.44 -13.56
C GLY A 711 38.36 -9.78 -14.13
N ASP A 712 38.30 -10.48 -15.27
CA ASP A 712 37.03 -10.87 -15.91
C ASP A 712 36.28 -12.01 -15.22
N GLN A 713 36.79 -12.56 -14.11
CA GLN A 713 36.10 -13.60 -13.36
C GLN A 713 34.80 -13.10 -12.70
N TRP A 714 34.55 -11.79 -12.65
CA TRP A 714 33.31 -11.19 -12.15
C TRP A 714 32.06 -11.77 -12.82
N ILE A 715 32.16 -12.20 -14.08
CA ILE A 715 31.06 -12.79 -14.85
C ILE A 715 30.52 -14.09 -14.22
N ASN A 716 31.33 -14.75 -13.39
CA ASN A 716 30.91 -15.93 -12.64
C ASN A 716 30.07 -15.56 -11.41
N TYR A 717 30.06 -14.31 -10.94
CA TYR A 717 29.42 -13.95 -9.68
C TYR A 717 28.16 -13.11 -9.83
N ILE A 718 28.06 -12.29 -10.87
CA ILE A 718 26.93 -11.38 -11.06
C ILE A 718 26.40 -11.38 -12.49
N SER A 719 25.08 -11.44 -12.60
CA SER A 719 24.34 -11.29 -13.87
C SER A 719 23.32 -10.15 -13.74
N ILE A 720 23.33 -9.24 -14.71
CA ILE A 720 22.40 -8.12 -14.81
C ILE A 720 21.55 -8.32 -16.07
N THR A 721 20.23 -8.34 -15.89
CA THR A 721 19.26 -8.76 -16.90
C THR A 721 18.02 -7.86 -16.88
N GLY A 722 17.27 -7.90 -17.97
CA GLY A 722 15.93 -7.32 -18.06
C GLY A 722 14.94 -8.33 -18.64
N LEU A 723 13.71 -7.90 -18.87
CA LEU A 723 12.64 -8.75 -19.40
C LEU A 723 12.07 -8.16 -20.70
N ARG A 724 11.78 -9.02 -21.68
CA ARG A 724 11.19 -8.65 -22.98
C ARG A 724 10.30 -9.77 -23.51
N THR A 725 9.22 -9.39 -24.18
CA THR A 725 8.31 -10.32 -24.85
C THR A 725 7.97 -9.83 -26.27
N HIS A 726 7.25 -10.66 -27.01
CA HIS A 726 6.76 -10.37 -28.36
C HIS A 726 5.36 -10.98 -28.57
N ALA A 727 4.67 -10.47 -29.57
CA ALA A 727 3.36 -10.95 -30.00
C ALA A 727 3.13 -10.60 -31.47
N GLU A 728 2.00 -11.06 -31.99
CA GLU A 728 1.44 -10.59 -33.24
C GLU A 728 0.28 -9.61 -32.94
N LEU A 729 0.28 -8.46 -33.61
CA LEU A 729 -0.77 -7.43 -33.52
C LEU A 729 -1.18 -7.04 -34.94
N GLU A 730 -2.43 -7.31 -35.32
CA GLU A 730 -2.98 -7.01 -36.65
C GLU A 730 -2.08 -7.51 -37.80
N GLY A 731 -1.60 -8.76 -37.71
CA GLY A 731 -0.72 -9.37 -38.71
C GLY A 731 0.74 -8.93 -38.67
N LYS A 732 1.13 -8.08 -37.71
CA LYS A 732 2.50 -7.56 -37.57
C LYS A 732 3.16 -8.08 -36.30
N LEU A 733 4.41 -8.51 -36.42
CA LEU A 733 5.23 -8.84 -35.27
C LEU A 733 5.54 -7.56 -34.47
N VAL A 734 5.31 -7.60 -33.17
CA VAL A 734 5.61 -6.52 -32.24
C VAL A 734 6.38 -7.05 -31.03
N THR A 735 7.24 -6.20 -30.46
CA THR A 735 7.96 -6.49 -29.21
C THR A 735 7.85 -5.31 -28.26
N GLU A 736 7.82 -5.60 -26.97
CA GLU A 736 7.95 -4.59 -25.91
C GLU A 736 8.71 -5.18 -24.72
N LEU A 737 9.39 -4.31 -23.97
CA LEU A 737 9.97 -4.67 -22.68
C LEU A 737 8.85 -5.00 -21.69
N ILE A 738 9.09 -5.96 -20.81
CA ILE A 738 8.23 -6.17 -19.64
C ILE A 738 8.77 -5.25 -18.55
N TYR A 739 7.93 -4.36 -18.05
CA TYR A 739 8.36 -3.37 -17.08
C TYR A 739 8.49 -3.98 -15.69
N VAL A 740 9.72 -4.19 -15.25
CA VAL A 740 10.05 -4.67 -13.90
C VAL A 740 9.84 -3.52 -12.92
N HIS A 741 8.68 -3.52 -12.27
CA HIS A 741 8.34 -2.60 -11.19
C HIS A 741 8.54 -3.19 -9.80
N SER A 742 8.87 -4.48 -9.69
CA SER A 742 9.20 -5.16 -8.45
C SER A 742 10.15 -4.35 -7.56
N LYS A 743 10.05 -4.52 -6.23
CA LYS A 743 11.07 -4.11 -5.25
C LYS A 743 11.30 -5.23 -4.24
N MET A 744 12.10 -6.21 -4.66
CA MET A 744 12.27 -7.45 -3.92
C MET A 744 13.74 -7.88 -3.86
N LEU A 745 14.13 -8.47 -2.73
CA LEU A 745 15.36 -9.22 -2.55
C LEU A 745 15.06 -10.58 -1.93
N ILE A 746 15.64 -11.66 -2.48
CA ILE A 746 15.69 -12.99 -1.87
C ILE A 746 17.16 -13.31 -1.58
N ALA A 747 17.45 -13.85 -0.40
CA ALA A 747 18.75 -14.36 -0.03
C ALA A 747 18.63 -15.83 0.40
N ASP A 748 19.48 -16.68 -0.18
CA ASP A 748 19.72 -18.07 0.20
C ASP A 748 18.46 -18.95 0.34
N ASP A 749 17.40 -18.65 -0.41
CA ASP A 749 16.09 -19.32 -0.28
C ASP A 749 15.58 -19.39 1.18
N ASN A 750 15.87 -18.41 2.03
CA ASN A 750 15.35 -18.37 3.41
C ASN A 750 14.94 -16.98 3.91
N THR A 751 15.40 -15.92 3.25
CA THR A 751 15.12 -14.53 3.64
C THR A 751 14.60 -13.78 2.42
N VAL A 752 13.47 -13.08 2.58
CA VAL A 752 12.85 -12.27 1.53
C VAL A 752 12.54 -10.87 2.05
N ILE A 753 12.81 -9.84 1.25
CA ILE A 753 12.34 -8.48 1.47
C ILE A 753 11.41 -8.10 0.33
N ILE A 754 10.17 -7.68 0.63
CA ILE A 754 9.17 -7.19 -0.33
C ILE A 754 8.66 -5.84 0.13
N GLY A 755 8.55 -4.85 -0.76
CA GLY A 755 8.00 -3.54 -0.38
C GLY A 755 7.84 -2.58 -1.54
N SER A 756 7.81 -1.29 -1.22
CA SER A 756 7.72 -0.19 -2.19
C SER A 756 9.07 0.45 -2.51
N ALA A 757 10.11 0.18 -1.72
CA ALA A 757 11.39 0.87 -1.76
C ALA A 757 12.30 0.41 -2.91
N ASN A 758 12.58 1.33 -3.83
CA ASN A 758 13.53 1.12 -4.91
C ASN A 758 14.98 1.09 -4.40
N ILE A 759 15.91 0.48 -5.14
CA ILE A 759 17.35 0.62 -4.87
C ILE A 759 17.79 1.97 -5.45
N ASN A 760 17.55 3.03 -4.68
CA ASN A 760 17.96 4.40 -4.93
C ASN A 760 17.94 5.19 -3.59
N ASP A 761 18.56 6.36 -3.55
CA ASP A 761 18.62 7.19 -2.35
C ASP A 761 17.24 7.74 -1.95
N ARG A 762 16.40 8.03 -2.95
CA ARG A 762 15.00 8.46 -2.75
C ARG A 762 14.21 7.53 -1.83
N SER A 763 14.34 6.22 -2.01
CA SER A 763 13.64 5.22 -1.20
C SER A 763 14.44 4.81 0.04
N MET A 764 15.78 4.77 -0.02
CA MET A 764 16.59 4.12 1.02
C MET A 764 17.00 5.04 2.19
N LEU A 765 17.16 6.35 1.97
CA LEU A 765 17.73 7.25 3.00
C LEU A 765 16.76 7.68 4.11
N GLY A 766 15.49 7.29 4.06
CA GLY A 766 14.45 7.66 5.06
C GLY A 766 14.00 9.14 5.05
N LYS A 767 14.89 10.07 4.65
CA LYS A 767 14.67 11.52 4.64
C LYS A 767 13.93 12.03 3.40
N ARG A 768 13.91 11.22 2.34
CA ARG A 768 13.28 11.52 1.05
C ARG A 768 11.88 10.92 1.01
N ASP A 769 11.59 9.96 0.13
CA ASP A 769 10.25 9.39 0.00
C ASP A 769 9.90 8.52 1.21
N SER A 770 8.60 8.43 1.53
CA SER A 770 8.14 7.43 2.50
C SER A 770 7.88 6.10 1.81
N GLU A 771 8.34 5.03 2.43
CA GLU A 771 8.29 3.67 1.91
C GLU A 771 7.95 2.68 3.02
N VAL A 772 7.38 1.53 2.66
CA VAL A 772 7.13 0.41 3.58
C VAL A 772 7.62 -0.88 2.93
N ALA A 773 8.24 -1.74 3.72
CA ALA A 773 8.62 -3.09 3.31
C ALA A 773 8.36 -4.09 4.44
N VAL A 774 8.35 -5.36 4.08
CA VAL A 774 8.35 -6.49 4.98
C VAL A 774 9.59 -7.32 4.73
N ILE A 775 10.30 -7.68 5.80
CA ILE A 775 11.28 -8.77 5.77
C ILE A 775 10.63 -10.03 6.33
N VAL A 776 10.72 -11.11 5.57
CA VAL A 776 10.19 -12.43 5.88
C VAL A 776 11.38 -13.39 5.99
N GLU A 777 11.49 -14.05 7.13
CA GLU A 777 12.44 -15.13 7.38
C GLU A 777 11.64 -16.41 7.60
N ASP A 778 12.01 -17.45 6.86
CA ASP A 778 11.30 -18.73 6.96
C ASP A 778 11.49 -19.37 8.34
N SER A 779 10.39 -19.87 8.89
CA SER A 779 10.39 -20.67 10.13
C SER A 779 10.29 -22.17 9.82
N GLU A 780 9.71 -22.52 8.67
CA GLU A 780 9.59 -23.89 8.17
C GLU A 780 10.54 -24.10 7.00
N THR A 781 11.34 -25.17 7.06
CA THR A 781 12.25 -25.55 5.97
C THR A 781 11.75 -26.78 5.23
N VAL A 782 12.17 -26.90 3.98
CA VAL A 782 11.94 -28.05 3.10
C VAL A 782 13.26 -28.49 2.47
N ALA A 783 13.34 -29.77 2.11
CA ALA A 783 14.51 -30.30 1.39
C ALA A 783 14.63 -29.63 0.01
N ALA A 784 15.83 -29.15 -0.28
CA ALA A 784 16.22 -28.49 -1.51
C ALA A 784 17.67 -28.85 -1.87
N VAL A 785 18.22 -28.20 -2.90
CA VAL A 785 19.59 -28.42 -3.37
C VAL A 785 20.28 -27.07 -3.50
N MET A 786 21.56 -27.01 -3.12
CA MET A 786 22.40 -25.82 -3.23
C MET A 786 23.82 -26.24 -3.62
N ASP A 787 24.22 -25.93 -4.85
CA ASP A 787 25.46 -26.42 -5.48
C ASP A 787 25.61 -27.96 -5.51
N GLY A 788 24.54 -28.66 -5.85
CA GLY A 788 24.48 -30.13 -5.87
C GLY A 788 24.37 -30.79 -4.49
N GLU A 789 24.56 -30.03 -3.41
CA GLU A 789 24.49 -30.54 -2.05
C GLU A 789 23.08 -30.43 -1.45
N PRO A 790 22.66 -31.38 -0.59
CA PRO A 790 21.40 -31.28 0.14
C PRO A 790 21.33 -29.99 0.98
N TYR A 791 20.26 -29.23 0.82
CA TYR A 791 20.04 -27.96 1.50
C TYR A 791 18.66 -27.92 2.17
N GLN A 792 18.54 -27.17 3.27
CA GLN A 792 17.27 -26.91 3.94
C GLN A 792 16.84 -25.48 3.61
N ALA A 793 16.02 -25.35 2.58
CA ALA A 793 15.51 -24.06 2.13
C ALA A 793 14.24 -23.68 2.91
N GLY A 794 14.06 -22.39 3.13
CA GLY A 794 12.82 -21.82 3.62
C GLY A 794 11.68 -22.01 2.62
N LYS A 795 10.51 -22.44 3.10
CA LYS A 795 9.37 -22.77 2.24
C LYS A 795 8.84 -21.54 1.48
N PHE A 796 8.72 -20.39 2.14
CA PHE A 796 8.23 -19.15 1.54
C PHE A 796 9.20 -18.63 0.48
N ALA A 797 10.49 -18.49 0.85
CA ALA A 797 11.52 -17.96 -0.03
C ALA A 797 11.77 -18.86 -1.25
N LEU A 798 11.90 -20.17 -1.04
CA LEU A 798 12.08 -21.15 -2.12
C LEU A 798 10.94 -21.10 -3.14
N GLN A 799 9.69 -21.13 -2.67
CA GLN A 799 8.53 -21.15 -3.56
C GLN A 799 8.42 -19.87 -4.39
N LEU A 800 8.66 -18.70 -3.77
CA LEU A 800 8.69 -17.42 -4.48
C LEU A 800 9.79 -17.41 -5.55
N ARG A 801 11.02 -17.81 -5.18
CA ARG A 801 12.16 -17.84 -6.09
C ARG A 801 11.91 -18.80 -7.26
N LEU A 802 11.34 -19.97 -7.00
CA LEU A 802 10.93 -20.93 -8.04
C LEU A 802 9.86 -20.36 -8.96
N GLU A 803 8.86 -19.66 -8.44
CA GLU A 803 7.83 -19.02 -9.28
C GLU A 803 8.44 -17.97 -10.21
N CYS A 804 9.28 -17.08 -9.69
CA CYS A 804 10.02 -16.10 -10.48
C CYS A 804 10.85 -16.79 -11.57
N PHE A 805 11.69 -17.76 -11.21
CA PHE A 805 12.59 -18.43 -12.15
C PHE A 805 11.82 -19.19 -13.23
N LYS A 806 10.77 -19.93 -12.85
CA LYS A 806 9.96 -20.66 -13.83
C LYS A 806 9.26 -19.74 -14.83
N MET A 807 8.82 -18.57 -14.38
CA MET A 807 8.20 -17.58 -15.25
C MET A 807 9.21 -16.96 -16.21
N ILE A 808 10.29 -16.37 -15.69
CA ILE A 808 11.23 -15.59 -16.51
C ILE A 808 12.08 -16.46 -17.43
N LEU A 809 12.29 -17.74 -17.10
CA LEU A 809 13.05 -18.71 -17.93
C LEU A 809 12.15 -19.57 -18.82
N GLY A 810 10.82 -19.52 -18.65
CA GLY A 810 9.87 -20.32 -19.43
C GLY A 810 9.74 -21.78 -18.97
N ALA A 811 10.22 -22.13 -17.76
CA ALA A 811 10.10 -23.47 -17.22
C ALA A 811 8.66 -23.86 -16.85
N ASN A 812 7.73 -22.89 -16.81
CA ASN A 812 6.29 -23.17 -16.70
C ASN A 812 5.73 -23.91 -17.93
N THR A 813 6.34 -23.71 -19.10
CA THR A 813 5.93 -24.32 -20.37
C THR A 813 6.88 -25.41 -20.84
N ASP A 814 8.14 -25.37 -20.38
CA ASP A 814 9.15 -26.36 -20.71
C ASP A 814 9.70 -27.04 -19.44
N PRO A 815 9.25 -28.26 -19.12
CA PRO A 815 9.67 -28.97 -17.92
C PRO A 815 11.13 -29.45 -17.96
N THR A 816 11.82 -29.36 -19.11
CA THR A 816 13.24 -29.74 -19.18
C THR A 816 14.16 -28.69 -18.56
N ILE A 817 13.64 -27.50 -18.26
CA ILE A 817 14.40 -26.41 -17.64
C ILE A 817 14.39 -26.61 -16.13
N ASP A 818 15.47 -27.17 -15.60
CA ASP A 818 15.65 -27.30 -14.15
C ASP A 818 16.07 -25.95 -13.54
N VAL A 819 15.31 -25.51 -12.54
CA VAL A 819 15.53 -24.28 -11.78
C VAL A 819 15.67 -24.57 -10.29
N SER A 820 15.86 -25.84 -9.89
CA SER A 820 15.88 -26.26 -8.49
C SER A 820 17.07 -25.70 -7.72
N ASP A 821 18.28 -25.85 -8.25
CA ASP A 821 19.53 -25.36 -7.68
C ASP A 821 19.90 -23.98 -8.27
N PRO A 822 19.84 -22.90 -7.46
CA PRO A 822 20.02 -21.55 -7.94
C PRO A 822 21.50 -21.15 -8.11
N ILE A 823 22.48 -21.99 -7.77
CA ILE A 823 23.91 -21.59 -7.85
C ILE A 823 24.80 -22.51 -8.65
N SER A 824 24.34 -23.74 -8.95
CA SER A 824 25.10 -24.70 -9.76
C SER A 824 25.62 -24.09 -11.07
N ASP A 825 26.77 -24.57 -11.52
CA ASP A 825 27.35 -24.10 -12.79
C ASP A 825 26.46 -24.44 -13.98
N GLN A 826 25.77 -25.58 -13.93
CA GLN A 826 24.80 -26.00 -14.94
C GLN A 826 23.65 -24.99 -15.04
N PHE A 827 23.00 -24.66 -13.92
CA PHE A 827 21.93 -23.67 -13.91
C PHE A 827 22.45 -22.29 -14.35
N TYR A 828 23.51 -21.79 -13.73
CA TYR A 828 24.00 -20.44 -13.99
C TYR A 828 24.45 -20.26 -15.45
N LYS A 829 25.27 -21.18 -15.98
CA LYS A 829 25.87 -21.02 -17.32
C LYS A 829 24.93 -21.50 -18.42
N GLU A 830 24.36 -22.70 -18.29
CA GLU A 830 23.63 -23.38 -19.37
C GLU A 830 22.16 -23.02 -19.41
N VAL A 831 21.58 -22.56 -18.30
CA VAL A 831 20.18 -22.12 -18.24
C VAL A 831 20.10 -20.60 -18.22
N TRP A 832 20.58 -19.95 -17.17
CA TRP A 832 20.42 -18.50 -16.96
C TRP A 832 21.16 -17.67 -18.02
N MET A 833 22.49 -17.79 -18.08
CA MET A 833 23.31 -17.00 -18.98
C MET A 833 23.05 -17.33 -20.45
N ALA A 834 22.90 -18.61 -20.79
CA ALA A 834 22.56 -19.03 -22.15
C ALA A 834 21.20 -18.50 -22.61
N THR A 835 20.19 -18.49 -21.74
CA THR A 835 18.85 -17.97 -22.08
C THR A 835 18.86 -16.47 -22.25
N CYS A 836 19.45 -15.71 -21.32
CA CYS A 836 19.47 -14.26 -21.42
C CYS A 836 20.27 -13.77 -22.65
N ALA A 837 21.37 -14.44 -22.99
CA ALA A 837 22.17 -14.14 -24.18
C ALA A 837 21.43 -14.50 -25.48
N ARG A 838 20.90 -15.74 -25.58
CA ARG A 838 20.14 -16.21 -26.75
C ARG A 838 18.96 -15.29 -27.05
N ASN A 839 18.15 -15.00 -26.03
CA ASN A 839 16.96 -14.17 -26.21
C ASN A 839 17.34 -12.75 -26.64
N ALA A 840 18.37 -12.14 -26.03
CA ALA A 840 18.84 -10.81 -26.42
C ALA A 840 19.29 -10.77 -27.89
N THR A 841 20.09 -11.75 -28.33
CA THR A 841 20.54 -11.85 -29.72
C THR A 841 19.37 -12.00 -30.70
N ILE A 842 18.38 -12.85 -30.39
CA ILE A 842 17.21 -13.04 -31.25
C ILE A 842 16.38 -11.76 -31.32
N TYR A 843 16.05 -11.13 -30.19
CA TYR A 843 15.27 -9.88 -30.20
C TYR A 843 15.97 -8.76 -30.96
N GLN A 844 17.28 -8.63 -30.79
CA GLN A 844 18.10 -7.66 -31.52
C GLN A 844 18.13 -7.94 -33.03
N LYS A 845 18.25 -9.21 -33.44
CA LYS A 845 18.22 -9.60 -34.86
C LYS A 845 16.85 -9.37 -35.48
N VAL A 846 15.79 -9.78 -34.78
CA VAL A 846 14.43 -9.76 -35.32
C VAL A 846 13.88 -8.36 -35.37
N PHE A 847 13.94 -7.62 -34.27
CA PHE A 847 13.25 -6.33 -34.14
C PHE A 847 14.16 -5.11 -34.18
N ARG A 848 15.49 -5.32 -34.05
CA ARG A 848 16.45 -4.22 -33.81
C ARG A 848 15.97 -3.31 -32.67
N CYS A 849 15.49 -3.92 -31.59
CA CYS A 849 14.91 -3.19 -30.46
C CYS A 849 15.99 -2.51 -29.61
N LEU A 850 15.62 -1.37 -29.02
CA LEU A 850 16.44 -0.64 -28.05
C LEU A 850 16.03 -1.01 -26.61
N PRO A 851 16.94 -0.89 -25.62
CA PRO A 851 18.36 -0.56 -25.76
C PRO A 851 19.19 -1.75 -26.29
N SER A 852 20.35 -1.45 -26.89
CA SER A 852 21.28 -2.47 -27.44
C SER A 852 22.74 -2.08 -27.26
N SER A 853 23.60 -3.06 -27.00
CA SER A 853 25.05 -2.85 -26.91
C SER A 853 25.71 -2.47 -28.25
N ASP A 854 25.01 -2.63 -29.37
CA ASP A 854 25.47 -2.20 -30.70
C ASP A 854 25.42 -0.67 -30.89
N VAL A 855 24.75 0.05 -29.98
CA VAL A 855 24.52 1.49 -30.08
C VAL A 855 25.22 2.17 -28.91
N ARG A 856 26.43 2.67 -29.13
CA ARG A 856 27.26 3.33 -28.10
C ARG A 856 27.19 4.84 -28.15
N SER A 857 26.73 5.41 -29.26
CA SER A 857 26.62 6.86 -29.47
C SER A 857 25.35 7.25 -30.23
N ASN A 858 25.00 8.54 -30.23
CA ASN A 858 23.89 9.06 -31.04
C ASN A 858 24.09 8.82 -32.55
N LEU A 859 25.34 8.88 -33.04
CA LEU A 859 25.65 8.60 -34.43
C LEU A 859 25.41 7.12 -34.77
N GLU A 860 25.80 6.22 -33.89
CA GLU A 860 25.52 4.79 -34.05
C GLU A 860 24.01 4.51 -33.95
N LEU A 861 23.26 5.26 -33.14
CA LEU A 861 21.81 5.15 -33.04
C LEU A 861 21.11 5.46 -34.37
N GLU A 862 21.46 6.57 -35.02
CA GLU A 862 20.92 6.94 -36.34
C GLU A 862 21.19 5.85 -37.39
N GLY A 863 22.45 5.39 -37.47
CA GLY A 863 22.82 4.31 -38.40
C GLY A 863 22.17 2.96 -38.07
N TYR A 864 21.90 2.71 -36.78
CA TYR A 864 21.24 1.48 -36.32
C TYR A 864 19.75 1.45 -36.70
N LEU A 865 19.06 2.59 -36.58
CA LEU A 865 17.64 2.77 -36.92
C LEU A 865 17.38 2.85 -38.44
N ALA A 866 18.36 3.28 -39.22
CA ALA A 866 18.26 3.32 -40.68
C ALA A 866 18.15 1.91 -41.33
N LYS A 867 18.53 0.85 -40.59
CA LYS A 867 18.43 -0.54 -41.05
C LYS A 867 17.14 -1.19 -40.54
N LEU A 868 16.49 -1.96 -41.40
CA LEU A 868 15.28 -2.70 -41.04
C LEU A 868 15.61 -3.94 -40.21
N GLY A 869 14.69 -4.33 -39.34
CA GLY A 869 14.75 -5.61 -38.64
C GLY A 869 14.23 -6.74 -39.53
N LEU A 870 14.55 -7.98 -39.14
CA LEU A 870 14.08 -9.17 -39.86
C LEU A 870 12.55 -9.25 -39.88
N ASP A 871 11.88 -8.70 -38.86
CA ASP A 871 10.42 -8.58 -38.79
C ASP A 871 9.82 -7.86 -40.01
N LYS A 872 10.56 -6.93 -40.61
CA LYS A 872 10.15 -6.17 -41.80
C LYS A 872 10.74 -6.70 -43.09
N GLU A 873 11.96 -7.25 -43.05
CA GLU A 873 12.66 -7.76 -44.24
C GLU A 873 12.16 -9.15 -44.67
N ASP A 874 11.99 -10.06 -43.71
CA ASP A 874 11.57 -11.45 -43.94
C ASP A 874 10.75 -11.95 -42.74
N PRO A 875 9.44 -11.63 -42.72
CA PRO A 875 8.55 -12.02 -41.63
C PRO A 875 8.53 -13.53 -41.38
N ALA A 876 8.61 -14.36 -42.43
CA ALA A 876 8.57 -15.82 -42.26
C ALA A 876 9.78 -16.32 -41.45
N ARG A 877 10.99 -15.85 -41.81
CA ARG A 877 12.20 -16.17 -41.05
C ARG A 877 12.21 -15.54 -39.66
N ALA A 878 11.62 -14.35 -39.48
CA ALA A 878 11.45 -13.75 -38.17
C ALA A 878 10.62 -14.65 -37.23
N HIS A 879 9.51 -15.23 -37.71
CA HIS A 879 8.73 -16.19 -36.92
C HIS A 879 9.53 -17.44 -36.54
N GLU A 880 10.36 -17.96 -37.44
CA GLU A 880 11.22 -19.12 -37.14
C GLU A 880 12.28 -18.82 -36.07
N GLU A 881 12.88 -17.64 -36.09
CA GLU A 881 13.82 -17.21 -35.06
C GLU A 881 13.13 -17.03 -33.70
N LEU A 882 11.93 -16.43 -33.68
CA LEU A 882 11.19 -16.19 -32.45
C LEU A 882 10.73 -17.48 -31.75
N LYS A 883 10.51 -18.58 -32.48
CA LYS A 883 10.24 -19.91 -31.88
C LYS A 883 11.37 -20.43 -30.98
N LYS A 884 12.58 -19.87 -31.10
CA LYS A 884 13.75 -20.24 -30.28
C LYS A 884 13.81 -19.47 -28.95
N ILE A 885 12.98 -18.46 -28.76
CA ILE A 885 12.85 -17.73 -27.50
C ILE A 885 12.29 -18.67 -26.43
N ARG A 886 12.86 -18.60 -25.23
CA ARG A 886 12.32 -19.28 -24.05
C ARG A 886 12.25 -18.29 -22.89
N GLY A 887 11.09 -18.18 -22.24
CA GLY A 887 10.86 -17.20 -21.19
C GLY A 887 11.00 -15.76 -21.67
N PHE A 888 11.27 -14.86 -20.73
CA PHE A 888 11.32 -13.41 -20.95
C PHE A 888 12.70 -12.80 -20.69
N LEU A 889 13.60 -13.55 -20.04
CA LEU A 889 14.90 -13.06 -19.60
C LEU A 889 15.78 -12.65 -20.79
N VAL A 890 16.34 -11.45 -20.74
CA VAL A 890 17.32 -10.94 -21.72
C VAL A 890 18.51 -10.32 -21.01
N GLN A 891 19.69 -10.45 -21.60
CA GLN A 891 20.89 -9.82 -21.07
C GLN A 891 20.77 -8.30 -21.11
N PHE A 892 21.17 -7.62 -20.03
CA PHE A 892 21.13 -6.15 -19.99
C PHE A 892 22.25 -5.54 -20.86
N PRO A 893 21.95 -4.57 -21.75
CA PRO A 893 22.94 -4.03 -22.69
C PRO A 893 23.85 -2.98 -22.05
N LEU A 894 24.89 -3.45 -21.34
CA LEU A 894 25.82 -2.59 -20.57
C LEU A 894 26.58 -1.53 -21.38
N GLN A 895 26.64 -1.65 -22.72
CA GLN A 895 27.35 -0.72 -23.61
C GLN A 895 26.43 0.31 -24.28
N PHE A 896 25.11 0.24 -24.07
CA PHE A 896 24.18 1.15 -24.73
C PHE A 896 24.45 2.62 -24.35
N MET A 897 24.74 3.47 -25.33
CA MET A 897 25.05 4.89 -25.13
C MET A 897 26.24 5.12 -24.17
N CYS A 898 27.28 4.27 -24.21
CA CYS A 898 28.45 4.41 -23.34
C CYS A 898 29.34 5.60 -23.68
N ASP A 899 29.32 6.08 -24.93
CA ASP A 899 30.14 7.20 -25.40
C ASP A 899 29.42 8.56 -25.24
N GLN A 900 28.23 8.56 -24.61
CA GLN A 900 27.40 9.74 -24.42
C GLN A 900 27.33 10.16 -22.95
N ASN A 901 27.31 11.48 -22.72
CA ASN A 901 26.92 12.01 -21.42
C ASN A 901 25.40 12.04 -21.31
N LEU A 902 24.86 11.11 -20.53
CA LEU A 902 23.42 10.95 -20.31
C LEU A 902 22.83 11.90 -19.25
N LEU A 903 23.64 12.80 -18.69
CA LEU A 903 23.12 13.83 -17.79
C LEU A 903 22.34 14.89 -18.58
N PRO A 904 21.29 15.50 -17.98
CA PRO A 904 20.54 16.57 -18.63
C PRO A 904 21.45 17.70 -19.16
N PRO A 905 21.24 18.17 -20.41
CA PRO A 905 22.04 19.25 -20.98
C PRO A 905 21.98 20.53 -20.14
N ILE A 906 23.10 21.26 -20.06
CA ILE A 906 23.18 22.54 -19.34
C ILE A 906 22.13 23.51 -19.92
N GLY A 907 21.26 24.05 -19.05
CA GLY A 907 20.18 24.96 -19.45
C GLY A 907 18.84 24.29 -19.80
N SER A 908 18.76 22.95 -19.82
CA SER A 908 17.48 22.23 -19.87
C SER A 908 16.69 22.40 -18.57
N LYS A 909 15.36 22.23 -18.62
CA LYS A 909 14.50 22.31 -17.41
C LYS A 909 14.91 21.25 -16.39
N GLU A 910 15.29 20.07 -16.86
CA GLU A 910 15.73 18.92 -16.07
C GLU A 910 17.09 19.18 -15.40
N ALA A 911 17.99 19.92 -16.06
CA ALA A 911 19.27 20.35 -15.46
C ALA A 911 19.11 21.43 -14.39
N MET A 912 17.98 22.17 -14.38
CA MET A 912 17.68 23.14 -13.33
C MET A 912 17.17 22.48 -12.04
N VAL A 913 16.82 21.20 -12.09
CA VAL A 913 16.36 20.43 -10.93
C VAL A 913 17.56 19.82 -10.20
N PRO A 914 17.59 19.82 -8.85
CA PRO A 914 18.66 19.17 -8.10
C PRO A 914 18.87 17.71 -8.52
N MET A 915 20.13 17.29 -8.64
CA MET A 915 20.50 15.92 -9.03
C MET A 915 19.83 14.83 -8.17
N GLU A 916 19.57 15.14 -6.91
CA GLU A 916 18.89 14.26 -5.95
C GLU A 916 17.46 13.86 -6.36
N VAL A 917 16.86 14.52 -7.36
CA VAL A 917 15.58 14.10 -7.92
C VAL A 917 15.70 12.78 -8.66
N TRP A 918 16.87 12.52 -9.26
CA TRP A 918 17.16 11.35 -10.08
C TRP A 918 17.88 10.23 -9.32
N THR A 919 18.30 10.46 -8.06
CA THR A 919 19.12 9.52 -7.27
C THR A 919 18.40 8.79 -6.15
#